data_AF-A0A1X7S612-F1
#
_entry.id   AF-A0A1X7S612-F1
#
_cell.length_a   1.000
_cell.length_b   1.000
_cell.length_c   1.000
_cell.angle_alpha   90.00
_cell.angle_beta   90.00
_cell.angle_gamma   90.00
#
_symmetry.space_group_name_H-M   'P 1'
#
loop_
_entity.id
_entity.type
_entity.pdbx_description
1 polymer ?
#
loop_
_entity_poly.entity_id
_entity_poly.type
_entity_poly.pdbx_seq_one_letter_code
_entity_poly.pdbx_strand_id
1 'polypeptide(L)'
;MLPTPTTSHVSFDRIYEPSEDSYLLLDTLSSPSESTFLSTHFPTSTPPPLLLEVGTGSGVVLAFALAHAQKIFGRTDLATLGTDVNIFACNATAQTATLARQENLKTAGSWLDAVQADLTTPLRPGCVDVLIFNPPYVPTDSLPNAEFSAAAGEGEFERDSHLLSLSYAGGKDGMETTDRLLEQIPEVLSRRGVAYVLLCAQNRPESVMERVRAWEEGRGGWRAEKVGVSGVKAGWEKLCVVRIWREKIHIHDIPYLTRRSNRRRPCCIPPSGHLTRQAQHLILRSESHTSTPSRNPSILNINMKAGLLTIAALAAGASAHAVGHQHQHQHQHAHRRDENVVYQYEVVTVVAPPPGYQAAAPSAAPGYQPPPAPASNPPSYQPPKQNKPPAHTPPKENKPPAYNPPKPASTSAAPPPPKQDSPTNNNGSTNGLGLTYTPYTSAGGCKSAEQVMADFEKWDGYGLYRIYGVDCDQVCNVIAAVKAKNAKIMLGVFDIANVETEVQTIISDVNGDWSIVDTISIGNELVNKGTAVEAVLAALATARSLLTAAGFTGAIVTVDTFNAVIANPQLCEASDHAAINCHSYFDATGTAGGAGDFVAMQVQRVKEACGGKRVVVTETGWPYQGDANGNAVASIENQAIALASIKSKFTEDCILFSSLSDHWKVNTPATFMCEQYWGIYDHGN
;
A
#
# COMPACT_ATOMS: atom_id res chain seq x y z
N MET A 1 18.64 7.84 10.86
CA MET A 1 17.48 8.28 10.07
C MET A 1 17.01 9.65 10.57
N LEU A 2 16.03 10.25 9.88
CA LEU A 2 15.22 11.36 10.40
C LEU A 2 13.95 10.80 11.07
N PRO A 3 13.33 11.50 12.03
CA PRO A 3 12.07 11.05 12.64
C PRO A 3 10.93 10.97 11.62
N THR A 4 10.24 9.83 11.57
CA THR A 4 8.96 9.68 10.86
C THR A 4 7.86 10.49 11.57
N PRO A 5 7.01 11.26 10.85
CA PRO A 5 5.81 11.86 11.42
C PRO A 5 4.90 10.84 12.10
N THR A 6 4.20 11.24 13.17
CA THR A 6 3.16 10.38 13.73
C THR A 6 1.92 10.35 12.83
N THR A 7 1.41 9.14 12.58
CA THR A 7 0.12 8.85 11.95
C THR A 7 -0.88 8.27 12.96
N SER A 8 -0.62 8.39 14.28
CA SER A 8 -1.44 7.76 15.35
C SER A 8 -2.86 8.32 15.48
N HIS A 9 -3.23 9.34 14.71
CA HIS A 9 -4.59 9.87 14.58
C HIS A 9 -5.36 9.33 13.37
N VAL A 10 -4.71 8.54 12.50
CA VAL A 10 -5.30 8.03 11.25
C VAL A 10 -6.06 6.73 11.53
N SER A 11 -7.29 6.64 11.01
CA SER A 11 -8.07 5.39 10.97
C SER A 11 -7.81 4.71 9.63
N PHE A 12 -7.14 3.55 9.67
CA PHE A 12 -6.70 2.82 8.47
C PHE A 12 -7.82 1.96 7.85
N ASP A 13 -9.00 1.91 8.47
CA ASP A 13 -10.21 1.25 7.94
C ASP A 13 -10.63 1.74 6.54
N ARG A 14 -10.18 2.95 6.18
CA ARG A 14 -10.47 3.67 4.92
C ARG A 14 -9.22 4.20 4.21
N ILE A 15 -8.03 4.03 4.77
CA ILE A 15 -6.81 4.77 4.39
C ILE A 15 -5.62 3.83 4.47
N TYR A 16 -4.75 3.86 3.46
CA TYR A 16 -3.54 3.04 3.45
C TYR A 16 -2.60 3.38 4.62
N GLU A 17 -2.16 2.36 5.35
CA GLU A 17 -1.15 2.47 6.40
C GLU A 17 0.27 2.57 5.79
N PRO A 18 1.18 3.41 6.34
CA PRO A 18 2.57 3.45 5.92
C PRO A 18 3.28 2.09 5.96
N SER A 19 3.59 1.54 4.78
CA SER A 19 4.29 0.25 4.63
C SER A 19 5.72 0.41 4.09
N GLU A 20 6.37 -0.71 3.70
CA GLU A 20 7.70 -0.76 3.07
C GLU A 20 7.87 0.26 1.93
N ASP A 21 6.81 0.50 1.16
CA ASP A 21 6.75 1.46 0.06
C ASP A 21 6.91 2.93 0.53
N SER A 22 6.20 3.28 1.59
CA SER A 22 6.22 4.59 2.24
C SER A 22 7.58 4.82 2.89
N TYR A 23 8.10 3.83 3.64
CA TYR A 23 9.43 3.93 4.23
C TYR A 23 10.54 4.01 3.19
N LEU A 24 10.41 3.31 2.04
CA LEU A 24 11.34 3.44 0.94
C LEU A 24 11.38 4.87 0.37
N LEU A 25 10.24 5.55 0.25
CA LEU A 25 10.20 6.96 -0.16
C LEU A 25 10.87 7.88 0.88
N LEU A 26 10.64 7.66 2.19
CA LEU A 26 11.29 8.41 3.27
C LEU A 26 12.82 8.24 3.27
N ASP A 27 13.32 7.01 3.15
CA ASP A 27 14.76 6.71 3.08
C ASP A 27 15.37 7.23 1.77
N THR A 28 14.65 7.14 0.64
CA THR A 28 15.09 7.70 -0.65
C THR A 28 15.31 9.21 -0.54
N LEU A 29 14.30 9.97 -0.10
CA LEU A 29 14.35 11.44 -0.01
C LEU A 29 15.40 11.92 1.00
N SER A 30 15.55 11.22 2.14
CA SER A 30 16.54 11.56 3.17
C SER A 30 17.94 11.00 2.93
N SER A 31 18.14 10.24 1.86
CA SER A 31 19.46 9.72 1.46
C SER A 31 20.47 10.84 1.19
N PRO A 32 21.77 10.64 1.46
CA PRO A 32 22.78 11.65 1.18
C PRO A 32 22.85 12.06 -0.29
N SER A 33 22.56 11.14 -1.21
CA SER A 33 22.49 11.40 -2.66
C SER A 33 21.32 12.32 -3.01
N GLU A 34 20.09 11.97 -2.63
CA GLU A 34 18.91 12.72 -3.04
C GLU A 34 18.78 14.05 -2.30
N SER A 35 19.10 14.11 -1.01
CA SER A 35 19.17 15.39 -0.29
C SER A 35 20.24 16.33 -0.88
N THR A 36 21.33 15.79 -1.46
CA THR A 36 22.31 16.61 -2.19
C THR A 36 21.79 17.03 -3.57
N PHE A 37 21.12 16.13 -4.30
CA PHE A 37 20.48 16.46 -5.59
C PHE A 37 19.44 17.57 -5.43
N LEU A 38 18.49 17.40 -4.51
CA LEU A 38 17.36 18.32 -4.29
C LEU A 38 17.83 19.71 -3.84
N SER A 39 18.74 19.79 -2.87
CA SER A 39 19.32 21.07 -2.42
C SER A 39 20.16 21.77 -3.50
N THR A 40 20.84 21.01 -4.38
CA THR A 40 21.60 21.55 -5.52
C THR A 40 20.71 21.99 -6.68
N HIS A 41 19.56 21.32 -6.87
CA HIS A 41 18.64 21.58 -7.97
C HIS A 41 17.64 22.72 -7.66
N PHE A 42 17.28 22.90 -6.38
CA PHE A 42 16.40 23.96 -5.87
C PHE A 42 17.11 24.96 -4.92
N PRO A 43 18.29 25.52 -5.25
CA PRO A 43 19.08 26.32 -4.31
C PRO A 43 18.34 27.58 -3.86
N THR A 44 18.67 28.09 -2.67
CA THR A 44 18.03 29.25 -2.00
C THR A 44 18.00 30.54 -2.83
N SER A 45 18.82 30.65 -3.88
CA SER A 45 18.80 31.75 -4.87
C SER A 45 17.65 31.66 -5.89
N THR A 46 16.85 30.60 -5.86
CA THR A 46 15.68 30.39 -6.73
C THR A 46 14.37 30.48 -5.96
N PRO A 47 13.23 30.78 -6.61
CA PRO A 47 11.91 30.79 -5.95
C PRO A 47 11.63 29.50 -5.16
N PRO A 48 10.83 29.55 -4.08
CA PRO A 48 10.53 28.35 -3.30
C PRO A 48 9.88 27.27 -4.17
N PRO A 49 10.26 25.99 -4.04
CA PRO A 49 9.62 24.91 -4.78
C PRO A 49 8.22 24.59 -4.21
N LEU A 50 7.26 24.36 -5.11
CA LEU A 50 6.00 23.69 -4.77
C LEU A 50 6.19 22.17 -4.87
N LEU A 51 6.03 21.48 -3.75
CA LEU A 51 5.99 20.04 -3.66
C LEU A 51 4.54 19.55 -3.56
N LEU A 52 4.22 18.57 -4.39
CA LEU A 52 2.96 17.84 -4.42
C LEU A 52 3.20 16.39 -4.04
N GLU A 53 2.42 15.84 -3.12
CA GLU A 53 2.17 14.39 -3.08
C GLU A 53 0.81 14.08 -3.72
N VAL A 54 0.79 13.04 -4.55
CA VAL A 54 -0.42 12.49 -5.20
C VAL A 54 -0.72 11.13 -4.57
N GLY A 55 -1.98 10.88 -4.22
CA GLY A 55 -2.38 9.67 -3.49
C GLY A 55 -1.86 9.68 -2.05
N THR A 56 -2.03 10.80 -1.34
CA THR A 56 -1.38 11.08 -0.06
C THR A 56 -1.69 10.08 1.06
N GLY A 57 -2.85 9.41 1.05
CA GLY A 57 -3.23 8.43 2.05
C GLY A 57 -3.19 8.98 3.48
N SER A 58 -2.29 8.45 4.30
CA SER A 58 -2.03 8.91 5.68
C SER A 58 -1.25 10.24 5.75
N GLY A 59 -0.67 10.70 4.63
CA GLY A 59 0.13 11.92 4.49
C GLY A 59 1.56 11.81 5.02
N VAL A 60 2.05 10.60 5.34
CA VAL A 60 3.35 10.39 6.00
C VAL A 60 4.54 10.93 5.20
N VAL A 61 4.54 10.76 3.86
CA VAL A 61 5.66 11.16 3.00
C VAL A 61 5.68 12.67 2.79
N LEU A 62 4.53 13.27 2.47
CA LEU A 62 4.34 14.72 2.43
C LEU A 62 4.72 15.39 3.76
N ALA A 63 4.29 14.83 4.89
CA ALA A 63 4.60 15.35 6.22
C ALA A 63 6.09 15.20 6.59
N PHE A 64 6.76 14.14 6.14
CA PHE A 64 8.21 13.94 6.34
C PHE A 64 9.02 14.93 5.50
N ALA A 65 8.69 15.08 4.21
CA ALA A 65 9.30 16.07 3.33
C ALA A 65 9.07 17.51 3.82
N LEU A 66 7.87 17.78 4.35
CA LEU A 66 7.52 19.05 5.01
C LEU A 66 8.36 19.30 6.26
N ALA A 67 8.39 18.38 7.22
CA ALA A 67 9.07 18.56 8.52
C ALA A 67 10.59 18.71 8.40
N HIS A 68 11.19 17.98 7.46
CA HIS A 68 12.64 17.89 7.26
C HIS A 68 13.13 18.70 6.07
N ALA A 69 12.36 19.68 5.60
CA ALA A 69 12.69 20.50 4.43
C ALA A 69 14.12 21.09 4.50
N GLN A 70 14.55 21.58 5.67
CA GLN A 70 15.90 22.11 5.87
C GLN A 70 17.01 21.05 5.67
N LYS A 71 16.74 19.77 5.88
CA LYS A 71 17.70 18.67 5.69
C LYS A 71 17.67 18.11 4.27
N ILE A 72 16.47 17.98 3.67
CA ILE A 72 16.26 17.36 2.35
C ILE A 72 16.52 18.37 1.22
N PHE A 73 16.00 19.59 1.34
CA PHE A 73 16.10 20.65 0.32
C PHE A 73 17.10 21.75 0.67
N GLY A 74 17.66 21.74 1.88
CA GLY A 74 18.47 22.85 2.39
C GLY A 74 17.66 24.14 2.68
N ARG A 75 16.32 24.04 2.76
CA ARG A 75 15.38 25.17 2.73
C ARG A 75 14.20 24.99 3.70
N THR A 76 13.69 26.08 4.24
CA THR A 76 12.47 26.12 5.10
C THR A 76 11.29 26.86 4.45
N ASP A 77 11.44 27.32 3.21
CA ASP A 77 10.40 28.01 2.43
C ASP A 77 9.68 27.11 1.41
N LEU A 78 10.05 25.82 1.34
CA LEU A 78 9.33 24.76 0.62
C LEU A 78 7.82 24.85 0.87
N ALA A 79 7.00 24.95 -0.18
CA ALA A 79 5.55 24.88 -0.08
C ALA A 79 5.07 23.45 -0.36
N THR A 80 4.20 22.89 0.47
CA THR A 80 3.72 21.50 0.32
C THR A 80 2.19 21.43 0.18
N LEU A 81 1.73 20.59 -0.75
CA LEU A 81 0.34 20.40 -1.15
C LEU A 81 0.06 18.90 -1.32
N GLY A 82 -1.13 18.44 -0.92
CA GLY A 82 -1.58 17.07 -1.14
C GLY A 82 -2.73 16.99 -2.15
N THR A 83 -2.81 15.89 -2.90
CA THR A 83 -4.00 15.50 -3.68
C THR A 83 -4.34 14.03 -3.44
N ASP A 84 -5.61 13.72 -3.24
CA ASP A 84 -6.11 12.35 -3.08
C ASP A 84 -7.57 12.25 -3.54
N VAL A 85 -8.01 11.11 -4.08
CA VAL A 85 -9.43 10.89 -4.42
C VAL A 85 -10.30 10.70 -3.17
N ASN A 86 -9.70 10.27 -2.07
CA ASN A 86 -10.38 9.92 -0.82
C ASN A 86 -10.35 11.10 0.17
N ILE A 87 -11.53 11.63 0.51
CA ILE A 87 -11.66 12.76 1.46
C ILE A 87 -11.14 12.43 2.86
N PHE A 88 -11.17 11.16 3.29
CA PHE A 88 -10.63 10.75 4.57
C PHE A 88 -9.09 10.80 4.57
N ALA A 89 -8.46 10.42 3.44
CA ALA A 89 -7.02 10.58 3.24
C ALA A 89 -6.60 12.06 3.20
N CYS A 90 -7.40 12.94 2.58
CA CYS A 90 -7.16 14.39 2.61
C CYS A 90 -7.18 14.92 4.06
N ASN A 91 -8.19 14.54 4.85
CA ASN A 91 -8.32 14.95 6.26
C ASN A 91 -7.17 14.42 7.13
N ALA A 92 -6.81 13.14 6.97
CA ALA A 92 -5.68 12.51 7.66
C ALA A 92 -4.37 13.23 7.33
N THR A 93 -4.11 13.47 6.04
CA THR A 93 -2.93 14.18 5.53
C THR A 93 -2.83 15.59 6.09
N ALA A 94 -3.93 16.35 6.13
CA ALA A 94 -3.94 17.69 6.71
C ALA A 94 -3.59 17.69 8.21
N GLN A 95 -4.02 16.68 8.96
CA GLN A 95 -3.64 16.52 10.36
C GLN A 95 -2.18 16.08 10.52
N THR A 96 -1.71 15.08 9.76
CA THR A 96 -0.31 14.59 9.77
C THR A 96 0.67 15.70 9.44
N ALA A 97 0.42 16.45 8.36
CA ALA A 97 1.25 17.59 7.95
C ALA A 97 1.24 18.73 8.98
N THR A 98 0.09 19.00 9.62
CA THR A 98 -0.04 20.01 10.67
C THR A 98 0.76 19.64 11.92
N LEU A 99 0.66 18.41 12.41
CA LEU A 99 1.41 17.93 13.58
C LEU A 99 2.91 17.93 13.31
N ALA A 100 3.35 17.32 12.20
CA ALA A 100 4.75 17.26 11.83
C ALA A 100 5.41 18.64 11.71
N ARG A 101 4.67 19.64 11.21
CA ARG A 101 5.12 21.04 11.15
C ARG A 101 5.15 21.73 12.53
N GLN A 102 4.21 21.44 13.43
CA GLN A 102 4.21 21.98 14.80
C GLN A 102 5.40 21.45 15.63
N GLU A 103 5.78 20.18 15.42
CA GLU A 103 6.94 19.57 16.06
C GLU A 103 8.27 20.12 15.51
N ASN A 104 8.30 20.47 14.22
CA ASN A 104 9.53 20.79 13.48
C ASN A 104 9.64 22.27 13.02
N LEU A 105 9.05 23.21 13.76
CA LEU A 105 8.94 24.65 13.41
C LEU A 105 10.23 25.39 12.96
N LYS A 106 11.42 24.83 13.20
CA LYS A 106 12.73 25.40 12.79
C LYS A 106 13.28 24.83 11.49
N THR A 107 12.79 23.67 11.06
CA THR A 107 13.30 22.92 9.89
C THR A 107 12.22 22.66 8.84
N ALA A 108 10.94 22.83 9.22
CA ALA A 108 9.80 22.56 8.37
C ALA A 108 9.56 23.63 7.31
N GLY A 109 8.90 23.22 6.23
CA GLY A 109 8.35 24.10 5.21
C GLY A 109 7.00 24.74 5.58
N SER A 110 6.33 25.26 4.55
CA SER A 110 4.98 25.82 4.60
C SER A 110 3.96 24.81 4.09
N TRP A 111 3.09 24.33 5.00
CA TRP A 111 1.91 23.56 4.64
C TRP A 111 0.89 24.46 3.92
N LEU A 112 0.34 24.00 2.79
CA LEU A 112 -0.77 24.64 2.08
C LEU A 112 -2.10 23.99 2.46
N ASP A 113 -2.45 22.86 1.84
CA ASP A 113 -3.68 22.11 2.09
C ASP A 113 -3.62 20.69 1.46
N ALA A 114 -4.65 19.86 1.71
CA ALA A 114 -4.89 18.61 1.01
C ALA A 114 -6.21 18.68 0.22
N VAL A 115 -6.14 18.54 -1.10
CA VAL A 115 -7.29 18.75 -2.01
C VAL A 115 -7.84 17.41 -2.48
N GLN A 116 -9.16 17.20 -2.31
CA GLN A 116 -9.80 16.02 -2.89
C GLN A 116 -9.84 16.12 -4.43
N ALA A 117 -9.10 15.26 -5.12
CA ALA A 117 -8.85 15.33 -6.55
C ALA A 117 -8.34 14.02 -7.16
N ASP A 118 -8.67 13.79 -8.43
CA ASP A 118 -8.07 12.73 -9.26
C ASP A 118 -6.72 13.22 -9.82
N LEU A 119 -5.63 12.57 -9.39
CA LEU A 119 -4.25 12.87 -9.78
C LEU A 119 -3.93 14.37 -9.73
N THR A 120 -3.50 14.98 -10.84
CA THR A 120 -3.09 16.41 -10.87
C THR A 120 -4.12 17.34 -11.48
N THR A 121 -5.35 16.86 -11.71
CA THR A 121 -6.42 17.58 -12.44
C THR A 121 -6.78 19.01 -11.95
N PRO A 122 -6.71 19.39 -10.66
CA PRO A 122 -7.01 20.77 -10.23
C PRO A 122 -5.84 21.75 -10.45
N LEU A 123 -4.66 21.27 -10.87
CA LEU A 123 -3.43 22.05 -10.90
C LEU A 123 -3.21 22.74 -12.25
N ARG A 124 -2.36 23.78 -12.25
CA ARG A 124 -2.03 24.51 -13.47
C ARG A 124 -0.81 23.88 -14.17
N PRO A 125 -0.80 23.79 -15.51
CA PRO A 125 0.38 23.35 -16.25
C PRO A 125 1.65 24.09 -15.82
N GLY A 126 2.70 23.33 -15.54
CA GLY A 126 4.02 23.81 -15.16
C GLY A 126 4.16 24.39 -13.74
N CYS A 127 3.20 24.18 -12.83
CA CYS A 127 3.28 24.74 -11.47
C CYS A 127 3.97 23.85 -10.42
N VAL A 128 4.12 22.54 -10.65
CA VAL A 128 4.71 21.61 -9.67
C VAL A 128 6.22 21.51 -9.87
N ASP A 129 7.00 21.76 -8.82
CA ASP A 129 8.46 21.65 -8.84
C ASP A 129 8.96 20.29 -8.34
N VAL A 130 8.28 19.70 -7.35
CA VAL A 130 8.55 18.35 -6.85
C VAL A 130 7.23 17.59 -6.84
N LEU A 131 7.17 16.44 -7.50
CA LEU A 131 6.04 15.52 -7.43
C LEU A 131 6.49 14.24 -6.73
N ILE A 132 5.72 13.76 -5.77
CA ILE A 132 5.87 12.45 -5.13
C ILE A 132 4.61 11.64 -5.41
N PHE A 133 4.76 10.38 -5.77
CA PHE A 133 3.65 9.48 -6.02
C PHE A 133 3.97 8.06 -5.59
N ASN A 134 3.10 7.53 -4.73
CA ASN A 134 3.04 6.13 -4.36
C ASN A 134 1.79 5.51 -5.01
N PRO A 135 1.90 4.84 -6.18
CA PRO A 135 0.72 4.34 -6.89
C PRO A 135 -0.01 3.23 -6.13
N PRO A 136 -1.33 3.11 -6.33
CA PRO A 136 -1.97 1.80 -6.20
C PRO A 136 -1.39 0.89 -7.29
N TYR A 137 -0.58 -0.10 -6.90
CA TYR A 137 0.17 -0.98 -7.82
C TYR A 137 -0.25 -2.46 -7.79
N VAL A 138 -1.28 -2.82 -7.03
CA VAL A 138 -1.76 -4.21 -6.93
C VAL A 138 -2.68 -4.54 -8.11
N PRO A 139 -2.44 -5.61 -8.88
CA PRO A 139 -3.32 -5.99 -9.99
C PRO A 139 -4.76 -6.32 -9.53
N THR A 140 -5.75 -5.78 -10.24
CA THR A 140 -7.19 -6.01 -10.03
C THR A 140 -7.94 -6.08 -11.37
N ASP A 141 -9.07 -6.80 -11.45
CA ASP A 141 -9.83 -6.98 -12.71
C ASP A 141 -10.24 -5.65 -13.39
N SER A 142 -10.42 -4.60 -12.60
CA SER A 142 -10.62 -3.22 -13.02
C SER A 142 -10.18 -2.25 -11.90
N LEU A 143 -10.07 -0.96 -12.23
CA LEU A 143 -10.01 0.10 -11.21
C LEU A 143 -11.38 0.28 -10.52
N PRO A 144 -11.43 0.46 -9.19
CA PRO A 144 -12.63 0.92 -8.50
C PRO A 144 -13.00 2.34 -8.94
N ASN A 145 -14.30 2.62 -9.06
CA ASN A 145 -14.79 3.96 -9.42
C ASN A 145 -14.42 4.99 -8.34
N ALA A 146 -14.02 6.21 -8.71
CA ALA A 146 -13.79 7.29 -7.76
C ALA A 146 -15.09 7.84 -7.13
N GLU A 147 -16.24 7.66 -7.80
CA GLU A 147 -17.56 8.05 -7.30
C GLU A 147 -18.35 6.84 -6.75
N PHE A 148 -18.45 6.74 -5.42
CA PHE A 148 -19.26 5.70 -4.76
C PHE A 148 -20.77 6.02 -4.86
N SER A 149 -21.45 5.45 -5.86
CA SER A 149 -22.90 5.55 -6.03
C SER A 149 -23.63 4.41 -5.30
N ALA A 150 -23.75 4.51 -3.98
CA ALA A 150 -24.48 3.53 -3.16
C ALA A 150 -25.93 3.31 -3.66
N ALA A 151 -26.34 2.06 -3.77
CA ALA A 151 -27.76 1.72 -3.79
C ALA A 151 -28.40 2.04 -2.42
N ALA A 152 -29.69 2.34 -2.41
CA ALA A 152 -30.40 2.78 -1.21
C ALA A 152 -30.60 1.63 -0.21
N GLY A 153 -29.56 1.32 0.57
CA GLY A 153 -29.51 0.24 1.55
C GLY A 153 -28.11 -0.36 1.77
N GLU A 154 -27.13 -0.03 0.92
CA GLU A 154 -25.74 -0.47 1.04
C GLU A 154 -25.02 0.20 2.23
N GLY A 155 -24.12 -0.54 2.86
CA GLY A 155 -23.63 -0.30 4.21
C GLY A 155 -22.39 0.60 4.31
N GLU A 156 -22.16 1.13 5.52
CA GLU A 156 -20.96 1.90 5.88
C GLU A 156 -19.68 1.10 5.60
N PHE A 157 -19.69 -0.21 5.88
CA PHE A 157 -18.57 -1.12 5.59
C PHE A 157 -18.24 -1.29 4.10
N GLU A 158 -19.25 -1.36 3.23
CA GLU A 158 -19.04 -1.51 1.78
C GLU A 158 -18.43 -0.24 1.18
N ARG A 159 -18.88 0.93 1.66
CA ARG A 159 -18.28 2.23 1.35
C ARG A 159 -16.83 2.34 1.83
N ASP A 160 -16.56 1.92 3.06
CA ASP A 160 -15.24 2.07 3.67
C ASP A 160 -14.21 1.13 3.01
N SER A 161 -14.59 -0.13 2.74
CA SER A 161 -13.81 -1.08 1.95
C SER A 161 -13.52 -0.56 0.53
N HIS A 162 -14.52 0.02 -0.13
CA HIS A 162 -14.36 0.66 -1.43
C HIS A 162 -13.37 1.85 -1.38
N LEU A 163 -13.46 2.70 -0.36
CA LEU A 163 -12.54 3.83 -0.16
C LEU A 163 -11.09 3.38 0.09
N LEU A 164 -10.89 2.25 0.79
CA LEU A 164 -9.58 1.62 0.94
C LEU A 164 -9.08 1.00 -0.37
N SER A 165 -9.96 0.43 -1.20
CA SER A 165 -9.59 -0.18 -2.48
C SER A 165 -8.93 0.80 -3.46
N LEU A 166 -9.35 2.07 -3.46
CA LEU A 166 -8.75 3.16 -4.27
C LEU A 166 -7.25 3.37 -4.00
N SER A 167 -6.75 2.97 -2.83
CA SER A 167 -5.36 3.17 -2.41
C SER A 167 -4.39 2.03 -2.76
N TYR A 168 -4.90 0.85 -3.18
CA TYR A 168 -4.04 -0.27 -3.60
C TYR A 168 -4.36 -0.84 -4.99
N ALA A 169 -5.60 -0.75 -5.47
CA ALA A 169 -6.05 -1.34 -6.74
C ALA A 169 -5.51 -0.56 -7.94
N GLY A 170 -4.51 -1.13 -8.63
CA GLY A 170 -3.82 -0.51 -9.76
C GLY A 170 -4.39 -0.88 -11.14
N GLY A 171 -5.52 -1.60 -11.18
CA GLY A 171 -6.09 -2.11 -12.43
C GLY A 171 -5.36 -3.35 -12.94
N LYS A 172 -5.62 -3.76 -14.18
CA LYS A 172 -5.35 -5.11 -14.69
C LYS A 172 -3.91 -5.60 -14.60
N ASP A 173 -2.94 -4.68 -14.68
CA ASP A 173 -1.51 -4.94 -14.62
C ASP A 173 -0.79 -4.13 -13.52
N GLY A 174 -1.56 -3.51 -12.61
CA GLY A 174 -1.04 -2.62 -11.57
C GLY A 174 -0.49 -1.29 -12.11
N MET A 175 -0.79 -0.91 -13.36
CA MET A 175 -0.26 0.31 -13.99
C MET A 175 -1.31 1.33 -14.44
N GLU A 176 -2.62 1.06 -14.36
CA GLU A 176 -3.64 1.95 -14.95
C GLU A 176 -3.58 3.38 -14.36
N THR A 177 -3.53 3.51 -13.04
CA THR A 177 -3.39 4.82 -12.37
C THR A 177 -2.00 5.42 -12.57
N THR A 178 -0.96 4.58 -12.69
CA THR A 178 0.43 5.00 -12.88
C THR A 178 0.66 5.61 -14.26
N ASP A 179 0.16 4.98 -15.31
CA ASP A 179 0.25 5.49 -16.69
C ASP A 179 -0.53 6.79 -16.86
N ARG A 180 -1.73 6.89 -16.26
CA ARG A 180 -2.51 8.15 -16.22
C ARG A 180 -1.73 9.32 -15.60
N LEU A 181 -0.86 9.07 -14.61
CA LEU A 181 0.00 10.11 -14.04
C LEU A 181 1.26 10.37 -14.90
N LEU A 182 1.87 9.32 -15.44
CA LEU A 182 3.02 9.45 -16.34
C LEU A 182 2.66 10.32 -17.56
N GLU A 183 1.44 10.22 -18.09
CA GLU A 183 0.93 11.11 -19.15
C GLU A 183 0.77 12.59 -18.70
N GLN A 184 0.49 12.84 -17.42
CA GLN A 184 0.33 14.20 -16.86
C GLN A 184 1.68 14.88 -16.52
N ILE A 185 2.71 14.10 -16.16
CA ILE A 185 4.04 14.61 -15.75
C ILE A 185 4.65 15.62 -16.76
N PRO A 186 4.57 15.42 -18.10
CA PRO A 186 5.04 16.39 -19.09
C PRO A 186 4.35 17.76 -19.10
N GLU A 187 3.13 17.85 -18.57
CA GLU A 187 2.35 19.09 -18.51
C GLU A 187 2.36 19.74 -17.12
N VAL A 188 2.21 18.96 -16.04
CA VAL A 188 2.12 19.51 -14.67
C VAL A 188 3.48 20.00 -14.12
N LEU A 189 4.59 19.33 -14.47
CA LEU A 189 5.91 19.70 -13.97
C LEU A 189 6.43 21.01 -14.57
N SER A 190 6.98 21.85 -13.70
CA SER A 190 7.69 23.08 -14.06
C SER A 190 8.93 22.80 -14.92
N ARG A 191 9.53 23.84 -15.48
CA ARG A 191 10.80 23.71 -16.25
C ARG A 191 11.99 23.23 -15.42
N ARG A 192 11.90 23.27 -14.08
CA ARG A 192 12.89 22.68 -13.15
C ARG A 192 12.32 21.45 -12.42
N GLY A 193 11.14 20.98 -12.80
CA GLY A 193 10.41 19.95 -12.08
C GLY A 193 11.13 18.61 -12.00
N VAL A 194 10.94 17.92 -10.88
CA VAL A 194 11.31 16.51 -10.66
C VAL A 194 10.10 15.76 -10.14
N ALA A 195 9.90 14.51 -10.57
CA ALA A 195 8.95 13.57 -9.99
C ALA A 195 9.69 12.37 -9.38
N TYR A 196 9.15 11.83 -8.30
CA TYR A 196 9.56 10.59 -7.66
C TYR A 196 8.36 9.64 -7.70
N VAL A 197 8.47 8.58 -8.50
CA VAL A 197 7.42 7.58 -8.73
C VAL A 197 7.88 6.25 -8.19
N LEU A 198 7.16 5.68 -7.22
CA LEU A 198 7.42 4.31 -6.75
C LEU A 198 6.86 3.29 -7.76
N LEU A 199 7.59 2.20 -7.98
CA LEU A 199 7.22 1.09 -8.87
C LEU A 199 7.66 -0.24 -8.25
N CYS A 200 6.83 -1.26 -8.33
CA CYS A 200 7.19 -2.64 -7.97
C CYS A 200 7.84 -3.39 -9.14
N ALA A 201 8.41 -4.57 -8.87
CA ALA A 201 9.00 -5.43 -9.92
C ALA A 201 8.03 -5.75 -11.08
N GLN A 202 6.73 -5.94 -10.79
CA GLN A 202 5.72 -6.28 -11.80
C GLN A 202 5.44 -5.12 -12.77
N ASN A 203 5.62 -3.86 -12.32
CA ASN A 203 5.46 -2.65 -13.14
C ASN A 203 6.56 -2.49 -14.22
N ARG A 204 7.56 -3.38 -14.28
CA ARG A 204 8.70 -3.37 -15.23
C ARG A 204 9.44 -2.01 -15.27
N PRO A 205 10.07 -1.59 -14.16
CA PRO A 205 10.62 -0.23 -14.02
C PRO A 205 11.57 0.23 -15.14
N GLU A 206 12.38 -0.67 -15.71
CA GLU A 206 13.26 -0.34 -16.85
C GLU A 206 12.46 0.11 -18.08
N SER A 207 11.40 -0.60 -18.45
CA SER A 207 10.53 -0.23 -19.59
C SER A 207 9.74 1.05 -19.29
N VAL A 208 9.36 1.31 -18.03
CA VAL A 208 8.77 2.61 -17.65
C VAL A 208 9.79 3.73 -17.86
N MET A 209 11.04 3.55 -17.40
CA MET A 209 12.10 4.53 -17.61
C MET A 209 12.45 4.72 -19.09
N GLU A 210 12.41 3.68 -19.92
CA GLU A 210 12.59 3.78 -21.38
C GLU A 210 11.49 4.62 -22.03
N ARG A 211 10.20 4.38 -21.70
CA ARG A 211 9.08 5.23 -22.19
C ARG A 211 9.27 6.70 -21.80
N VAL A 212 9.66 6.96 -20.55
CA VAL A 212 9.91 8.32 -20.03
C VAL A 212 11.09 9.00 -20.75
N ARG A 213 12.19 8.28 -20.98
CA ARG A 213 13.36 8.78 -21.71
C ARG A 213 13.04 9.06 -23.20
N ALA A 214 11.99 8.44 -23.75
CA ALA A 214 11.54 8.59 -25.13
C ALA A 214 10.50 9.71 -25.37
N TRP A 215 10.06 10.43 -24.33
CA TRP A 215 9.16 11.58 -24.48
C TRP A 215 9.80 12.70 -25.32
N GLU A 216 9.04 13.27 -26.27
CA GLU A 216 9.57 14.05 -27.41
C GLU A 216 10.60 15.15 -27.08
N GLU A 217 11.62 15.23 -27.95
CA GLU A 217 12.82 16.08 -27.84
C GLU A 217 12.54 17.60 -27.70
N GLY A 218 11.35 18.06 -28.07
CA GLY A 218 10.98 19.48 -28.15
C GLY A 218 10.96 20.27 -26.83
N ARG A 219 11.17 19.62 -25.67
CA ARG A 219 11.17 20.27 -24.33
C ARG A 219 12.43 20.03 -23.50
N GLY A 220 13.50 19.51 -24.11
CA GLY A 220 14.74 19.12 -23.43
C GLY A 220 14.71 17.66 -23.00
N GLY A 221 15.88 17.00 -23.07
CA GLY A 221 15.99 15.56 -22.84
C GLY A 221 15.49 15.16 -21.46
N TRP A 222 14.50 14.26 -21.42
CA TRP A 222 14.06 13.65 -20.17
C TRP A 222 15.11 12.69 -19.63
N ARG A 223 15.07 12.53 -18.31
CA ARG A 223 15.89 11.60 -17.54
C ARG A 223 14.99 10.82 -16.60
N ALA A 224 15.33 9.56 -16.41
CA ALA A 224 14.68 8.65 -15.49
C ALA A 224 15.75 7.72 -14.89
N GLU A 225 15.87 7.69 -13.57
CA GLU A 225 16.86 6.91 -12.82
C GLU A 225 16.23 6.29 -11.56
N LYS A 226 16.62 5.07 -11.22
CA LYS A 226 16.34 4.50 -9.89
C LYS A 226 17.22 5.18 -8.85
N VAL A 227 16.60 5.69 -7.79
CA VAL A 227 17.26 6.46 -6.71
C VAL A 227 17.09 5.84 -5.32
N GLY A 228 16.19 4.88 -5.19
CA GLY A 228 16.04 4.02 -4.01
C GLY A 228 15.44 2.67 -4.41
N VAL A 229 15.81 1.60 -3.69
CA VAL A 229 15.37 0.23 -3.95
C VAL A 229 15.16 -0.53 -2.64
N SER A 230 14.17 -1.43 -2.57
CA SER A 230 14.00 -2.36 -1.45
C SER A 230 14.27 -3.81 -1.87
N GLY A 231 14.90 -4.56 -0.95
CA GLY A 231 15.07 -6.02 -1.03
C GLY A 231 15.86 -6.55 -2.23
N VAL A 232 17.10 -7.01 -2.02
CA VAL A 232 17.87 -7.74 -3.04
C VAL A 232 17.71 -9.25 -2.84
N LYS A 233 16.83 -9.90 -3.62
CA LYS A 233 16.82 -11.36 -3.80
C LYS A 233 17.16 -11.69 -5.25
N ALA A 234 18.15 -12.55 -5.47
CA ALA A 234 18.54 -13.08 -6.78
C ALA A 234 18.75 -12.04 -7.92
N GLY A 235 19.10 -10.80 -7.59
CA GLY A 235 19.34 -9.72 -8.56
C GLY A 235 18.10 -8.93 -9.00
N TRP A 236 16.94 -9.18 -8.39
CA TRP A 236 15.71 -8.42 -8.63
C TRP A 236 15.39 -7.53 -7.41
N GLU A 237 15.02 -6.28 -7.68
CA GLU A 237 14.56 -5.30 -6.69
C GLU A 237 13.06 -5.50 -6.46
N LYS A 238 12.59 -5.54 -5.21
CA LYS A 238 11.16 -5.75 -4.91
C LYS A 238 10.34 -4.50 -5.24
N LEU A 239 10.76 -3.36 -4.70
CA LEU A 239 10.26 -2.01 -4.99
C LEU A 239 11.43 -1.11 -5.40
N CYS A 240 11.16 -0.10 -6.21
CA CYS A 240 12.11 0.96 -6.52
C CYS A 240 11.42 2.32 -6.64
N VAL A 241 12.16 3.40 -6.36
CA VAL A 241 11.72 4.77 -6.61
C VAL A 241 12.48 5.30 -7.83
N VAL A 242 11.73 5.71 -8.85
CA VAL A 242 12.26 6.31 -10.07
C VAL A 242 12.14 7.83 -9.99
N ARG A 243 13.28 8.52 -10.08
CA ARG A 243 13.38 9.97 -10.24
C ARG A 243 13.26 10.33 -11.71
N ILE A 244 12.31 11.19 -12.07
CA ILE A 244 12.03 11.67 -13.43
C ILE A 244 12.23 13.19 -13.49
N TRP A 245 13.02 13.72 -14.43
CA TRP A 245 13.21 15.16 -14.60
C TRP A 245 13.68 15.53 -16.02
N ARG A 246 13.80 16.82 -16.31
CA ARG A 246 14.39 17.33 -17.57
C ARG A 246 15.82 17.80 -17.35
N GLU A 247 16.71 17.42 -18.25
CA GLU A 247 18.08 17.91 -18.27
C GLU A 247 18.13 19.41 -18.61
N LYS A 248 19.01 20.16 -17.94
CA LYS A 248 19.19 21.59 -18.20
C LYS A 248 19.91 21.77 -19.53
N ILE A 249 19.16 22.12 -20.59
CA ILE A 249 19.72 22.55 -21.88
C ILE A 249 20.64 23.75 -21.61
N HIS A 250 21.97 23.59 -21.77
CA HIS A 250 22.85 24.75 -21.84
C HIS A 250 22.70 25.36 -23.23
N ILE A 251 22.69 26.69 -23.30
CA ILE A 251 22.56 27.43 -24.59
C ILE A 251 23.73 27.12 -25.56
N HIS A 252 24.81 26.50 -25.07
CA HIS A 252 25.95 26.04 -25.87
C HIS A 252 25.75 24.67 -26.54
N ASP A 253 24.78 23.86 -26.08
CA ASP A 253 24.57 22.49 -26.57
C ASP A 253 23.64 22.42 -27.79
N ILE A 254 23.08 23.56 -28.23
CA ILE A 254 22.24 23.66 -29.43
C ILE A 254 23.14 23.54 -30.68
N PRO A 255 23.01 22.49 -31.51
CA PRO A 255 23.77 22.39 -32.76
C PRO A 255 23.40 23.56 -33.68
N TYR A 256 24.40 24.14 -34.35
CA TYR A 256 24.24 25.33 -35.19
C TYR A 256 23.05 25.20 -36.17
N LEU A 257 21.93 25.87 -35.87
CA LEU A 257 20.92 26.24 -36.88
C LEU A 257 21.57 27.22 -37.84
N THR A 258 22.18 26.67 -38.89
CA THR A 258 22.98 27.42 -39.85
C THR A 258 22.18 28.53 -40.49
N ARG A 259 22.76 29.74 -40.52
CA ARG A 259 22.16 30.95 -41.08
C ARG A 259 21.76 30.75 -42.55
N ARG A 260 20.50 30.43 -42.83
CA ARG A 260 19.91 30.79 -44.13
C ARG A 260 19.75 32.31 -44.17
N SER A 261 20.26 32.90 -45.24
CA SER A 261 20.69 34.30 -45.25
C SER A 261 19.57 35.30 -45.55
N ASN A 262 19.83 36.54 -45.18
CA ASN A 262 19.03 37.73 -45.49
C ASN A 262 18.38 37.70 -46.88
N ARG A 263 17.04 37.70 -46.92
CA ARG A 263 16.28 38.44 -47.94
C ARG A 263 15.28 39.37 -47.26
N ARG A 264 15.66 40.64 -47.15
CA ARG A 264 14.78 41.73 -46.71
C ARG A 264 13.58 41.87 -47.67
N ARG A 265 12.38 42.05 -47.11
CA ARG A 265 11.38 43.04 -47.56
C ARG A 265 10.38 43.32 -46.43
N PRO A 266 9.70 44.48 -46.41
CA PRO A 266 9.04 44.99 -45.20
C PRO A 266 7.66 44.37 -44.94
N CYS A 267 7.16 44.58 -43.73
CA CYS A 267 5.74 44.41 -43.42
C CYS A 267 4.92 45.43 -44.23
N CYS A 268 3.98 44.93 -45.03
CA CYS A 268 2.93 45.72 -45.67
C CYS A 268 1.58 45.11 -45.28
N ILE A 269 0.71 45.91 -44.66
CA ILE A 269 -0.69 45.58 -44.42
C ILE A 269 -1.48 45.83 -45.73
N PRO A 270 -2.30 44.88 -46.21
CA PRO A 270 -3.42 45.16 -47.10
C PRO A 270 -4.78 45.00 -46.36
N PRO A 271 -5.83 45.73 -46.77
CA PRO A 271 -7.10 45.82 -46.04
C PRO A 271 -8.16 44.78 -46.47
N SER A 272 -9.30 44.80 -45.78
CA SER A 272 -10.53 44.05 -46.03
C SER A 272 -11.06 44.15 -47.48
N GLY A 273 -11.60 43.06 -48.04
CA GLY A 273 -11.97 43.00 -49.47
C GLY A 273 -13.00 41.96 -49.93
N HIS A 274 -14.16 41.87 -49.26
CA HIS A 274 -15.49 41.44 -49.76
C HIS A 274 -15.74 40.14 -50.58
N LEU A 275 -16.95 39.57 -50.36
CA LEU A 275 -17.66 38.49 -51.10
C LEU A 275 -17.14 37.06 -50.82
N THR A 276 -17.97 36.00 -50.81
CA THR A 276 -19.36 35.81 -51.31
C THR A 276 -20.41 35.45 -50.22
N ARG A 277 -21.65 35.11 -50.62
CA ARG A 277 -22.84 34.87 -49.77
C ARG A 277 -23.03 33.40 -49.31
N GLN A 278 -24.05 33.22 -48.47
CA GLN A 278 -24.66 32.00 -47.89
C GLN A 278 -24.04 31.58 -46.54
N ALA A 279 -24.81 31.26 -45.49
CA ALA A 279 -26.27 31.12 -45.37
C ALA A 279 -26.85 31.86 -44.13
N GLN A 280 -28.18 31.98 -44.08
CA GLN A 280 -28.96 32.29 -42.87
C GLN A 280 -29.04 31.00 -42.00
N HIS A 281 -29.55 30.95 -40.76
CA HIS A 281 -30.49 31.84 -40.07
C HIS A 281 -30.44 31.55 -38.54
N LEU A 282 -30.18 32.54 -37.67
CA LEU A 282 -30.80 32.67 -36.33
C LEU A 282 -30.41 34.02 -35.69
N ILE A 283 -31.36 34.72 -35.08
CA ILE A 283 -31.19 35.99 -34.37
C ILE A 283 -32.07 35.96 -33.11
N LEU A 284 -31.53 36.45 -32.00
CA LEU A 284 -32.14 37.16 -30.86
C LEU A 284 -31.10 37.09 -29.71
N ARG A 285 -30.24 38.08 -29.42
CA ARG A 285 -30.34 39.55 -29.39
C ARG A 285 -31.14 40.10 -28.21
N SER A 286 -30.42 40.61 -27.21
CA SER A 286 -30.77 41.79 -26.42
C SER A 286 -29.47 42.57 -26.11
N GLU A 287 -29.57 43.89 -25.92
CA GLU A 287 -28.43 44.83 -25.94
C GLU A 287 -28.55 45.91 -24.85
N SER A 288 -27.41 46.30 -24.26
CA SER A 288 -27.18 47.60 -23.59
C SER A 288 -25.67 47.74 -23.30
N HIS A 289 -24.87 48.74 -23.73
CA HIS A 289 -25.00 50.22 -23.70
C HIS A 289 -25.23 50.77 -22.27
N THR A 290 -24.61 51.85 -21.75
CA THR A 290 -23.58 52.83 -22.18
C THR A 290 -23.11 53.61 -20.91
N SER A 291 -22.04 54.41 -20.81
CA SER A 291 -20.92 54.86 -21.68
C SER A 291 -19.84 55.56 -20.82
N THR A 292 -18.59 55.71 -21.30
CA THR A 292 -17.57 56.59 -20.68
C THR A 292 -17.73 58.06 -21.09
N PRO A 293 -17.24 59.01 -20.27
CA PRO A 293 -16.02 59.79 -20.62
C PRO A 293 -15.08 59.96 -19.40
N SER A 294 -13.74 60.04 -19.48
CA SER A 294 -12.81 60.76 -20.38
C SER A 294 -12.64 62.27 -20.09
N ARG A 295 -11.55 62.63 -19.38
CA ARG A 295 -10.53 63.63 -19.80
C ARG A 295 -9.42 63.90 -18.77
N ASN A 296 -8.21 63.42 -19.09
CA ASN A 296 -6.88 64.08 -19.13
C ASN A 296 -6.37 65.08 -18.05
N PRO A 297 -5.02 65.28 -17.95
CA PRO A 297 -4.36 65.47 -16.66
C PRO A 297 -3.60 66.80 -16.52
N SER A 298 -2.82 66.93 -15.42
CA SER A 298 -1.80 67.96 -15.22
C SER A 298 -0.47 67.37 -14.75
N ILE A 299 0.63 68.04 -15.10
CA ILE A 299 2.03 67.60 -14.91
C ILE A 299 2.69 68.43 -13.80
N LEU A 300 3.58 67.84 -13.00
CA LEU A 300 4.69 68.58 -12.41
C LEU A 300 5.95 67.71 -12.24
N ASN A 301 7.08 68.20 -12.77
CA ASN A 301 8.42 67.63 -12.56
C ASN A 301 9.21 68.55 -11.63
N ILE A 302 9.96 67.99 -10.68
CA ILE A 302 11.05 68.68 -9.97
C ILE A 302 12.28 67.76 -9.97
N ASN A 303 13.47 68.32 -10.18
CA ASN A 303 14.68 67.57 -10.50
C ASN A 303 15.95 68.31 -10.01
N MET A 304 16.68 67.68 -9.08
CA MET A 304 18.07 67.96 -8.68
C MET A 304 18.61 66.69 -7.98
N LYS A 305 19.89 66.36 -7.90
CA LYS A 305 21.16 66.59 -8.62
C LYS A 305 22.23 66.05 -7.64
N ALA A 306 23.39 65.60 -8.13
CA ALA A 306 24.33 64.81 -7.30
C ALA A 306 25.36 65.65 -6.51
N GLY A 307 26.00 64.99 -5.52
CA GLY A 307 27.23 65.41 -4.85
C GLY A 307 28.21 64.23 -4.76
N LEU A 308 29.52 64.51 -4.82
CA LEU A 308 30.59 63.50 -4.96
C LEU A 308 31.88 64.03 -4.31
N LEU A 309 32.50 63.26 -3.40
CA LEU A 309 33.82 63.55 -2.80
C LEU A 309 34.46 62.29 -2.18
N THR A 310 35.71 62.37 -1.70
CA THR A 310 36.73 61.32 -1.94
C THR A 310 37.78 61.20 -0.81
N ILE A 311 38.56 60.09 -0.79
CA ILE A 311 40.00 59.91 -0.36
C ILE A 311 40.30 58.89 0.78
N ALA A 312 41.10 57.85 0.42
CA ALA A 312 42.06 57.01 1.18
C ALA A 312 41.59 56.27 2.48
N ALA A 313 42.26 55.25 3.06
CA ALA A 313 43.60 54.62 2.90
C ALA A 313 43.56 53.15 3.46
N LEU A 314 44.52 52.21 3.37
CA LEU A 314 45.81 52.06 2.66
C LEU A 314 46.28 50.55 2.61
N ALA A 315 47.58 50.33 2.44
CA ALA A 315 48.45 49.13 2.46
C ALA A 315 48.36 48.14 3.68
N ALA A 316 48.98 46.93 3.68
CA ALA A 316 49.53 46.03 2.65
C ALA A 316 50.03 44.70 3.31
N GLY A 317 50.41 43.69 2.52
CA GLY A 317 51.15 42.51 3.00
C GLY A 317 51.29 41.38 1.96
N ALA A 318 52.47 41.22 1.35
CA ALA A 318 52.72 40.21 0.32
C ALA A 318 54.13 39.60 0.41
N SER A 319 54.24 38.29 0.14
CA SER A 319 55.42 37.57 -0.40
C SER A 319 54.96 36.16 -0.80
N ALA A 320 55.20 35.62 -2.02
CA ALA A 320 56.45 35.47 -2.80
C ALA A 320 57.29 34.26 -2.32
N HIS A 321 57.88 33.41 -3.18
CA HIS A 321 57.75 33.22 -4.64
C HIS A 321 58.42 31.88 -5.03
N ALA A 322 57.93 31.17 -6.05
CA ALA A 322 58.70 30.15 -6.79
C ALA A 322 58.08 29.91 -8.17
N VAL A 323 58.75 30.37 -9.25
CA VAL A 323 58.30 30.20 -10.63
C VAL A 323 59.46 29.69 -11.48
N GLY A 324 59.22 28.63 -12.25
CA GLY A 324 60.14 28.15 -13.30
C GLY A 324 59.69 28.60 -14.69
N HIS A 325 60.65 28.95 -15.53
CA HIS A 325 60.53 29.22 -16.98
C HIS A 325 61.90 28.86 -17.60
N GLN A 326 62.06 28.48 -18.87
CA GLN A 326 61.34 28.71 -20.15
C GLN A 326 61.36 27.41 -20.99
N HIS A 327 60.74 27.18 -22.16
CA HIS A 327 59.66 27.73 -23.06
C HIS A 327 59.49 26.63 -24.18
N GLN A 328 58.55 26.57 -25.14
CA GLN A 328 57.31 27.24 -25.60
C GLN A 328 56.57 26.19 -26.49
N HIS A 329 55.36 26.30 -27.06
CA HIS A 329 54.34 27.34 -27.22
C HIS A 329 52.98 26.79 -26.71
N GLN A 330 51.90 27.53 -26.37
CA GLN A 330 51.41 28.88 -26.67
C GLN A 330 50.54 29.02 -27.94
N HIS A 331 49.22 29.16 -27.74
CA HIS A 331 48.40 30.24 -28.32
C HIS A 331 47.08 30.38 -27.53
N GLN A 332 46.67 31.61 -27.24
CA GLN A 332 45.39 31.99 -26.62
C GLN A 332 44.82 33.21 -27.35
N HIS A 333 43.50 33.38 -27.33
CA HIS A 333 42.82 34.62 -27.76
C HIS A 333 41.90 35.14 -26.67
N ALA A 334 41.61 36.44 -26.72
CA ALA A 334 41.15 37.24 -25.57
C ALA A 334 39.63 37.45 -25.51
N HIS A 335 39.16 37.89 -24.33
CA HIS A 335 37.79 38.33 -24.09
C HIS A 335 37.33 39.47 -25.01
N ARG A 336 36.03 39.50 -25.29
CA ARG A 336 35.27 40.74 -25.44
C ARG A 336 33.90 40.58 -24.77
N ARG A 337 33.40 41.64 -24.13
CA ARG A 337 32.01 41.71 -23.64
C ARG A 337 31.09 42.15 -24.78
N ASP A 338 29.82 41.79 -24.66
CA ASP A 338 28.70 42.69 -25.00
C ASP A 338 27.65 42.57 -23.89
N GLU A 339 26.86 43.63 -23.67
CA GLU A 339 25.94 43.78 -22.54
C GLU A 339 24.48 43.97 -23.01
N ASN A 340 23.55 43.99 -22.05
CA ASN A 340 22.11 44.29 -22.17
C ASN A 340 21.16 43.12 -22.55
N VAL A 341 20.56 42.53 -21.51
CA VAL A 341 19.18 42.02 -21.55
C VAL A 341 18.41 42.79 -20.47
N VAL A 342 17.33 43.48 -20.85
CA VAL A 342 16.46 44.21 -19.92
C VAL A 342 15.26 43.31 -19.58
N TYR A 343 15.09 43.00 -18.29
CA TYR A 343 13.91 42.33 -17.78
C TYR A 343 12.88 43.37 -17.33
N GLN A 344 11.64 43.25 -17.81
CA GLN A 344 10.49 43.87 -17.16
C GLN A 344 9.90 42.88 -16.15
N TYR A 345 9.62 43.36 -14.95
CA TYR A 345 8.92 42.62 -13.90
C TYR A 345 7.66 43.39 -13.54
N GLU A 346 6.51 42.71 -13.46
CA GLU A 346 5.28 43.29 -12.95
C GLU A 346 5.18 42.97 -11.45
N VAL A 347 5.27 43.98 -10.60
CA VAL A 347 5.33 43.82 -9.14
C VAL A 347 3.95 44.00 -8.53
N VAL A 348 3.32 42.87 -8.15
CA VAL A 348 2.06 42.88 -7.40
C VAL A 348 2.35 42.98 -5.91
N THR A 349 2.28 44.18 -5.35
CA THR A 349 2.49 44.42 -3.92
C THR A 349 1.24 44.07 -3.11
N VAL A 350 1.24 42.92 -2.44
CA VAL A 350 0.23 42.59 -1.42
C VAL A 350 0.67 43.19 -0.08
N VAL A 351 -0.08 44.18 0.42
CA VAL A 351 0.21 44.84 1.71
C VAL A 351 -0.50 44.08 2.84
N ALA A 352 0.27 43.49 3.74
CA ALA A 352 -0.27 42.91 4.97
C ALA A 352 -0.79 44.02 5.91
N PRO A 353 -1.94 43.83 6.59
CA PRO A 353 -2.43 44.80 7.57
C PRO A 353 -1.50 44.86 8.80
N PRO A 354 -1.40 46.03 9.46
CA PRO A 354 -0.50 46.21 10.61
C PRO A 354 -0.97 45.40 11.84
N PRO A 355 -0.05 45.07 12.78
CA PRO A 355 -0.39 44.35 14.00
C PRO A 355 -1.46 45.09 14.83
N GLY A 356 -2.56 44.39 15.14
CA GLY A 356 -3.69 44.94 15.90
C GLY A 356 -5.02 45.00 15.14
N TYR A 357 -5.07 44.66 13.86
CA TYR A 357 -6.31 44.63 13.09
C TYR A 357 -7.20 43.44 13.51
N GLN A 358 -8.15 43.65 14.43
CA GLN A 358 -9.21 42.68 14.70
C GLN A 358 -10.20 42.65 13.53
N ALA A 359 -10.33 41.50 12.88
CA ALA A 359 -11.41 41.28 11.92
C ALA A 359 -12.76 41.27 12.67
N ALA A 360 -13.73 42.02 12.16
CA ALA A 360 -15.10 41.95 12.68
C ALA A 360 -15.67 40.55 12.41
N ALA A 361 -16.19 39.89 13.45
CA ALA A 361 -16.82 38.59 13.31
C ALA A 361 -18.04 38.67 12.37
N PRO A 362 -18.29 37.65 11.53
CA PRO A 362 -19.49 37.61 10.69
C PRO A 362 -20.74 37.60 11.57
N SER A 363 -21.77 38.36 11.18
CA SER A 363 -23.05 38.37 11.89
C SER A 363 -23.65 36.97 11.90
N ALA A 364 -23.95 36.45 13.10
CA ALA A 364 -24.63 35.18 13.25
C ALA A 364 -26.01 35.21 12.56
N ALA A 365 -26.42 34.08 11.97
CA ALA A 365 -27.80 33.88 11.56
C ALA A 365 -28.69 33.75 12.82
N PRO A 366 -29.90 34.36 12.85
CA PRO A 366 -30.76 34.31 14.02
C PRO A 366 -31.35 32.90 14.22
N GLY A 367 -30.95 32.20 15.28
CA GLY A 367 -31.62 30.95 15.68
C GLY A 367 -30.80 29.98 16.55
N TYR A 368 -29.47 30.03 16.53
CA TYR A 368 -28.65 29.02 17.22
C TYR A 368 -28.30 29.42 18.66
N GLN A 369 -28.76 28.63 19.64
CA GLN A 369 -28.22 28.64 21.01
C GLN A 369 -27.31 27.42 21.20
N PRO A 370 -26.03 27.59 21.62
CA PRO A 370 -25.19 26.47 21.98
C PRO A 370 -25.65 25.82 23.29
N PRO A 371 -25.51 24.49 23.46
CA PRO A 371 -25.80 23.82 24.71
C PRO A 371 -24.81 24.22 25.83
N PRO A 372 -25.20 24.12 27.11
CA PRO A 372 -24.30 24.40 28.23
C PRO A 372 -23.14 23.40 28.28
N ALA A 373 -21.98 23.86 28.78
CA ALA A 373 -20.77 23.04 28.87
C ALA A 373 -20.95 21.85 29.84
N PRO A 374 -20.27 20.70 29.60
CA PRO A 374 -20.32 19.55 30.51
C PRO A 374 -19.80 19.89 31.91
N ALA A 375 -20.52 19.43 32.93
CA ALA A 375 -20.04 19.49 34.31
C ALA A 375 -18.92 18.46 34.55
N SER A 376 -18.00 18.77 35.46
CA SER A 376 -16.93 17.86 35.85
C SER A 376 -17.43 16.68 36.70
N ASN A 377 -16.77 15.53 36.51
CA ASN A 377 -16.96 14.24 37.20
C ASN A 377 -18.24 13.45 36.82
N PRO A 378 -18.11 12.28 36.17
CA PRO A 378 -19.23 11.34 36.01
C PRO A 378 -19.50 10.54 37.30
N PRO A 379 -20.76 10.24 37.65
CA PRO A 379 -21.10 9.30 38.72
C PRO A 379 -20.93 7.83 38.27
N SER A 380 -20.84 6.92 39.24
CA SER A 380 -20.67 5.48 39.00
C SER A 380 -21.87 4.87 38.22
N TYR A 381 -21.56 4.03 37.24
CA TYR A 381 -22.55 3.35 36.39
C TYR A 381 -22.97 1.99 36.99
N GLN A 382 -24.27 1.73 37.05
CA GLN A 382 -24.82 0.39 37.28
C GLN A 382 -25.60 -0.07 36.04
N PRO A 383 -25.45 -1.32 35.58
CA PRO A 383 -26.11 -1.81 34.38
C PRO A 383 -27.62 -2.01 34.58
N PRO A 384 -28.47 -1.55 33.64
CA PRO A 384 -29.92 -1.76 33.71
C PRO A 384 -30.30 -3.21 33.37
N LYS A 385 -31.44 -3.66 33.91
CA LYS A 385 -31.98 -5.02 33.69
C LYS A 385 -32.55 -5.17 32.27
N GLN A 386 -32.27 -6.32 31.65
CA GLN A 386 -32.80 -6.68 30.33
C GLN A 386 -34.33 -6.85 30.34
N ASN A 387 -35.01 -6.32 29.33
CA ASN A 387 -36.36 -6.72 28.94
C ASN A 387 -36.31 -7.35 27.55
N LYS A 388 -37.07 -8.44 27.35
CA LYS A 388 -36.99 -9.30 26.15
C LYS A 388 -37.93 -8.81 25.03
N PRO A 389 -37.48 -8.61 23.79
CA PRO A 389 -38.36 -8.33 22.65
C PRO A 389 -39.31 -9.50 22.31
N PRO A 390 -40.50 -9.23 21.72
CA PRO A 390 -41.43 -10.26 21.26
C PRO A 390 -40.95 -10.96 19.98
N ALA A 391 -41.46 -12.17 19.72
CA ALA A 391 -41.07 -12.97 18.55
C ALA A 391 -41.83 -12.55 17.28
N HIS A 392 -41.13 -12.51 16.14
CA HIS A 392 -41.74 -12.37 14.82
C HIS A 392 -42.17 -13.73 14.24
N THR A 393 -43.37 -13.79 13.66
CA THR A 393 -43.85 -14.92 12.84
C THR A 393 -43.62 -14.66 11.35
N PRO A 394 -43.17 -15.65 10.55
CA PRO A 394 -43.01 -15.47 9.10
C PRO A 394 -44.34 -15.27 8.37
N PRO A 395 -44.36 -14.53 7.23
CA PRO A 395 -45.52 -14.47 6.33
C PRO A 395 -45.83 -15.82 5.67
N LYS A 396 -47.07 -15.99 5.20
CA LYS A 396 -47.48 -17.15 4.38
C LYS A 396 -47.24 -16.87 2.90
N GLU A 397 -46.57 -17.77 2.22
CA GLU A 397 -46.38 -17.73 0.76
C GLU A 397 -47.49 -18.53 0.04
N ASN A 398 -48.00 -18.02 -1.09
CA ASN A 398 -49.12 -18.59 -1.83
C ASN A 398 -48.64 -19.42 -3.03
N LYS A 399 -49.05 -20.69 -3.10
CA LYS A 399 -48.66 -21.64 -4.14
C LYS A 399 -49.57 -21.55 -5.39
N PRO A 400 -49.02 -21.39 -6.62
CA PRO A 400 -49.78 -21.51 -7.87
C PRO A 400 -50.29 -22.95 -8.16
N PRO A 401 -51.37 -23.11 -8.95
CA PRO A 401 -51.98 -24.42 -9.23
C PRO A 401 -51.16 -25.30 -10.20
N ALA A 402 -51.43 -26.61 -10.18
CA ALA A 402 -50.68 -27.62 -10.93
C ALA A 402 -51.14 -27.80 -12.39
N TYR A 403 -50.23 -28.28 -13.25
CA TYR A 403 -50.48 -28.64 -14.65
C TYR A 403 -49.83 -30.01 -14.96
N ASN A 404 -50.57 -30.92 -15.58
CA ASN A 404 -50.15 -32.31 -15.85
C ASN A 404 -50.39 -32.72 -17.33
N PRO A 405 -49.35 -32.80 -18.17
CA PRO A 405 -49.36 -33.51 -19.45
C PRO A 405 -48.77 -34.95 -19.31
N PRO A 406 -48.96 -35.84 -20.31
CA PRO A 406 -48.88 -37.30 -20.10
C PRO A 406 -47.49 -37.95 -20.24
N LYS A 407 -47.39 -39.18 -19.70
CA LYS A 407 -46.19 -40.03 -19.57
C LYS A 407 -45.88 -40.89 -20.82
N PRO A 408 -44.64 -40.84 -21.35
CA PRO A 408 -44.05 -41.90 -22.19
C PRO A 408 -43.30 -42.99 -21.39
N ALA A 409 -42.70 -43.97 -22.07
CA ALA A 409 -42.30 -45.26 -21.50
C ALA A 409 -40.85 -45.37 -20.98
N SER A 410 -40.67 -46.41 -20.16
CA SER A 410 -39.49 -46.84 -19.40
C SER A 410 -38.18 -47.05 -20.18
N THR A 411 -37.08 -46.61 -19.57
CA THR A 411 -35.75 -47.28 -19.63
C THR A 411 -35.12 -47.29 -18.24
N SER A 412 -34.23 -48.26 -17.98
CA SER A 412 -33.64 -48.49 -16.65
C SER A 412 -32.36 -47.66 -16.44
N ALA A 413 -32.19 -47.12 -15.22
CA ALA A 413 -30.93 -46.56 -14.71
C ALA A 413 -30.78 -46.91 -13.21
N ALA A 414 -29.55 -47.00 -12.73
CA ALA A 414 -29.23 -47.49 -11.38
C ALA A 414 -29.70 -46.53 -10.25
N PRO A 415 -29.98 -47.05 -9.04
CA PRO A 415 -30.34 -46.21 -7.89
C PRO A 415 -29.15 -45.36 -7.43
N PRO A 416 -29.38 -44.13 -6.94
CA PRO A 416 -28.32 -43.32 -6.31
C PRO A 416 -27.87 -43.95 -4.97
N PRO A 417 -26.62 -43.70 -4.53
CA PRO A 417 -26.15 -44.16 -3.23
C PRO A 417 -26.95 -43.52 -2.08
N PRO A 418 -27.08 -44.19 -0.92
CA PRO A 418 -27.88 -43.67 0.19
C PRO A 418 -27.25 -42.40 0.78
N LYS A 419 -28.09 -41.47 1.24
CA LYS A 419 -27.67 -40.48 2.23
C LYS A 419 -27.36 -41.24 3.53
N GLN A 420 -26.16 -41.05 4.09
CA GLN A 420 -25.89 -41.42 5.47
C GLN A 420 -26.34 -40.28 6.38
N ASP A 421 -27.43 -40.48 7.11
CA ASP A 421 -27.74 -39.68 8.29
C ASP A 421 -26.74 -40.03 9.40
N SER A 422 -26.11 -39.04 10.02
CA SER A 422 -25.09 -39.25 11.05
C SER A 422 -25.70 -39.86 12.33
N PRO A 423 -25.14 -40.96 12.87
CA PRO A 423 -25.63 -41.54 14.12
C PRO A 423 -25.26 -40.67 15.32
N THR A 424 -26.26 -40.25 16.10
CA THR A 424 -26.04 -39.55 17.37
C THR A 424 -25.55 -40.50 18.46
N ASN A 425 -24.42 -40.19 19.10
CA ASN A 425 -24.12 -40.63 20.47
C ASN A 425 -23.07 -39.73 21.13
N ASN A 426 -23.23 -39.45 22.42
CA ASN A 426 -22.36 -38.55 23.17
C ASN A 426 -21.22 -39.33 23.86
N ASN A 427 -19.97 -38.87 23.71
CA ASN A 427 -19.02 -38.70 24.81
C ASN A 427 -17.71 -38.04 24.32
N GLY A 428 -17.20 -37.07 25.08
CA GLY A 428 -16.05 -36.26 24.69
C GLY A 428 -16.42 -35.14 23.72
N SER A 429 -16.46 -33.90 24.19
CA SER A 429 -16.73 -32.72 23.36
C SER A 429 -15.45 -32.25 22.68
N THR A 430 -15.00 -32.93 21.63
CA THR A 430 -14.03 -32.35 20.70
C THR A 430 -14.67 -31.15 20.00
N ASN A 431 -14.00 -30.00 20.07
CA ASN A 431 -14.32 -28.85 19.25
C ASN A 431 -13.82 -29.12 17.82
N GLY A 432 -14.46 -28.54 16.80
CA GLY A 432 -14.04 -28.71 15.40
C GLY A 432 -12.72 -28.00 15.05
N LEU A 433 -12.16 -27.23 15.99
CA LEU A 433 -10.83 -26.65 15.90
C LEU A 433 -9.73 -27.72 15.86
N GLY A 434 -8.65 -27.39 15.15
CA GLY A 434 -7.43 -28.18 15.13
C GLY A 434 -6.27 -27.58 15.93
N LEU A 435 -5.18 -28.34 16.06
CA LEU A 435 -3.91 -27.92 16.66
C LEU A 435 -2.73 -28.40 15.80
N THR A 436 -1.74 -27.54 15.52
CA THR A 436 -0.51 -27.97 14.85
C THR A 436 0.47 -28.60 15.84
N TYR A 437 1.15 -29.68 15.41
CA TYR A 437 2.12 -30.40 16.21
C TYR A 437 3.45 -30.61 15.45
N THR A 438 4.55 -30.60 16.18
CA THR A 438 5.90 -30.86 15.65
C THR A 438 6.62 -31.96 16.46
N PRO A 439 7.14 -33.01 15.79
CA PRO A 439 7.78 -34.16 16.44
C PRO A 439 9.24 -33.89 16.82
N TYR A 440 9.66 -32.62 16.93
CA TYR A 440 11.07 -32.24 17.15
C TYR A 440 11.34 -31.89 18.60
N THR A 441 12.48 -32.35 19.12
CA THR A 441 13.05 -31.87 20.37
C THR A 441 13.55 -30.43 20.23
N SER A 442 13.78 -29.74 21.35
CA SER A 442 14.33 -28.37 21.36
C SER A 442 15.70 -28.21 20.66
N ALA A 443 16.39 -29.31 20.38
CA ALA A 443 17.67 -29.35 19.67
C ALA A 443 17.54 -29.74 18.18
N GLY A 444 16.31 -29.88 17.65
CA GLY A 444 16.04 -30.25 16.25
C GLY A 444 16.16 -31.74 15.92
N GLY A 445 16.48 -32.59 16.91
CA GLY A 445 16.43 -34.04 16.75
C GLY A 445 15.01 -34.61 16.93
N CYS A 446 14.72 -35.74 16.31
CA CYS A 446 13.43 -36.43 16.40
C CYS A 446 13.04 -36.83 17.83
N LYS A 447 11.75 -36.73 18.17
CA LYS A 447 11.13 -37.37 19.33
C LYS A 447 10.86 -38.85 19.06
N SER A 448 10.87 -39.68 20.10
CA SER A 448 10.38 -41.07 20.02
C SER A 448 8.85 -41.16 20.07
N ALA A 449 8.29 -42.33 19.73
CA ALA A 449 6.85 -42.60 19.82
C ALA A 449 6.28 -42.29 21.21
N GLU A 450 7.00 -42.67 22.28
CA GLU A 450 6.61 -42.43 23.66
C GLU A 450 6.61 -40.94 24.02
N GLN A 451 7.55 -40.17 23.46
CA GLN A 451 7.61 -38.72 23.64
C GLN A 451 6.48 -38.01 22.88
N VAL A 452 6.12 -38.49 21.68
CA VAL A 452 4.95 -37.99 20.93
C VAL A 452 3.65 -38.28 21.70
N MET A 453 3.49 -39.49 22.23
CA MET A 453 2.34 -39.84 23.09
C MET A 453 2.26 -38.95 24.33
N ALA A 454 3.36 -38.78 25.07
CA ALA A 454 3.43 -37.97 26.29
C ALA A 454 3.26 -36.45 26.04
N ASP A 455 3.56 -35.97 24.83
CA ASP A 455 3.19 -34.61 24.42
C ASP A 455 1.67 -34.48 24.23
N PHE A 456 1.03 -35.44 23.56
CA PHE A 456 -0.42 -35.44 23.37
C PHE A 456 -1.22 -35.58 24.68
N GLU A 457 -0.64 -36.13 25.75
CA GLU A 457 -1.27 -36.16 27.08
C GLU A 457 -1.50 -34.76 27.69
N LYS A 458 -0.83 -33.70 27.17
CA LYS A 458 -0.90 -32.34 27.71
C LYS A 458 -2.18 -31.56 27.34
N TRP A 459 -2.90 -31.99 26.31
CA TRP A 459 -4.07 -31.26 25.77
C TRP A 459 -5.20 -32.20 25.36
N ASP A 460 -6.43 -31.67 25.35
CA ASP A 460 -7.64 -32.35 24.90
C ASP A 460 -8.57 -31.38 24.17
N GLY A 461 -9.56 -31.91 23.46
CA GLY A 461 -10.66 -31.12 22.90
C GLY A 461 -10.48 -30.59 21.47
N TYR A 462 -9.41 -30.96 20.76
CA TYR A 462 -9.24 -30.69 19.32
C TYR A 462 -9.70 -31.87 18.47
N GLY A 463 -10.47 -31.59 17.41
CA GLY A 463 -10.97 -32.60 16.47
C GLY A 463 -10.00 -32.95 15.33
N LEU A 464 -8.97 -32.11 15.11
CA LEU A 464 -7.99 -32.25 14.03
C LEU A 464 -6.58 -31.93 14.55
N TYR A 465 -5.57 -32.64 14.05
CA TYR A 465 -4.16 -32.32 14.29
C TYR A 465 -3.41 -32.17 12.98
N ARG A 466 -2.53 -31.16 12.85
CA ARG A 466 -1.74 -30.94 11.63
C ARG A 466 -0.26 -31.19 11.87
N ILE A 467 0.37 -31.93 10.94
CA ILE A 467 1.83 -32.07 10.83
C ILE A 467 2.30 -31.67 9.43
N TYR A 468 3.62 -31.48 9.26
CA TYR A 468 4.18 -30.71 8.13
C TYR A 468 4.93 -31.52 7.07
N GLY A 469 5.42 -32.71 7.44
CA GLY A 469 6.25 -33.55 6.56
C GLY A 469 6.21 -35.01 6.99
N VAL A 470 7.19 -35.78 6.54
CA VAL A 470 7.25 -37.25 6.74
C VAL A 470 8.51 -37.74 7.44
N ASP A 471 9.45 -36.86 7.77
CA ASP A 471 10.68 -37.17 8.49
C ASP A 471 10.42 -37.53 9.96
N CYS A 472 11.43 -38.02 10.68
CA CYS A 472 11.32 -38.43 12.09
C CYS A 472 10.22 -39.48 12.37
N ASP A 473 9.92 -40.34 11.39
CA ASP A 473 8.85 -41.35 11.43
C ASP A 473 7.48 -40.75 11.87
N GLN A 474 7.26 -39.47 11.55
CA GLN A 474 6.20 -38.68 12.19
C GLN A 474 4.80 -39.09 11.77
N VAL A 475 4.62 -39.64 10.56
CA VAL A 475 3.32 -40.07 10.06
C VAL A 475 2.78 -41.21 10.92
N CYS A 476 3.49 -42.33 11.06
CA CYS A 476 3.04 -43.44 11.91
C CYS A 476 2.99 -43.07 13.41
N ASN A 477 3.98 -42.34 13.93
CA ASN A 477 4.04 -41.96 15.35
C ASN A 477 2.89 -41.01 15.76
N VAL A 478 2.59 -39.99 14.96
CA VAL A 478 1.53 -39.02 15.30
C VAL A 478 0.15 -39.60 14.99
N ILE A 479 -0.01 -40.47 13.97
CA ILE A 479 -1.27 -41.21 13.75
C ILE A 479 -1.67 -42.03 14.97
N ALA A 480 -0.72 -42.66 15.67
CA ALA A 480 -1.00 -43.40 16.91
C ALA A 480 -1.56 -42.49 18.03
N ALA A 481 -0.94 -41.32 18.23
CA ALA A 481 -1.38 -40.35 19.23
C ALA A 481 -2.74 -39.70 18.89
N VAL A 482 -2.97 -39.37 17.61
CA VAL A 482 -4.25 -38.82 17.13
C VAL A 482 -5.39 -39.84 17.27
N LYS A 483 -5.13 -41.12 17.00
CA LYS A 483 -6.09 -42.22 17.25
C LYS A 483 -6.47 -42.31 18.73
N ALA A 484 -5.52 -42.15 19.65
CA ALA A 484 -5.79 -42.14 21.09
C ALA A 484 -6.67 -40.94 21.54
N LYS A 485 -6.68 -39.83 20.77
CA LYS A 485 -7.54 -38.66 21.00
C LYS A 485 -8.91 -38.70 20.31
N ASN A 486 -9.21 -39.76 19.54
CA ASN A 486 -10.44 -39.86 18.72
C ASN A 486 -10.62 -38.65 17.77
N ALA A 487 -9.51 -38.17 17.21
CA ALA A 487 -9.45 -37.02 16.31
C ALA A 487 -9.03 -37.44 14.89
N LYS A 488 -8.99 -36.49 13.95
CA LYS A 488 -8.42 -36.66 12.60
C LYS A 488 -7.00 -36.10 12.51
N ILE A 489 -6.27 -36.47 11.47
CA ILE A 489 -4.98 -35.88 11.12
C ILE A 489 -5.02 -35.20 9.74
N MET A 490 -4.34 -34.06 9.65
CA MET A 490 -3.93 -33.41 8.42
C MET A 490 -2.43 -33.65 8.23
N LEU A 491 -2.06 -34.36 7.16
CA LEU A 491 -0.67 -34.70 6.84
C LEU A 491 -0.06 -33.66 5.90
N GLY A 492 1.25 -33.48 5.98
CA GLY A 492 2.01 -32.60 5.11
C GLY A 492 3.01 -33.34 4.23
N VAL A 493 3.13 -32.89 2.99
CA VAL A 493 4.32 -33.09 2.15
C VAL A 493 5.09 -31.77 2.16
N PHE A 494 6.33 -31.79 2.63
CA PHE A 494 7.12 -30.59 2.86
C PHE A 494 7.91 -30.18 1.60
N ASP A 495 8.72 -31.08 1.05
CA ASP A 495 9.54 -30.81 -0.14
C ASP A 495 8.82 -31.26 -1.42
N ILE A 496 8.28 -30.28 -2.14
CA ILE A 496 7.63 -30.53 -3.44
C ILE A 496 8.59 -31.04 -4.53
N ALA A 497 9.91 -30.90 -4.38
CA ALA A 497 10.88 -31.51 -5.28
C ALA A 497 11.03 -33.03 -5.05
N ASN A 498 10.65 -33.51 -3.85
CA ASN A 498 10.62 -34.92 -3.46
C ASN A 498 9.18 -35.45 -3.25
N VAL A 499 8.19 -34.79 -3.86
CA VAL A 499 6.75 -35.07 -3.67
C VAL A 499 6.37 -36.54 -3.86
N GLU A 500 6.96 -37.24 -4.83
CA GLU A 500 6.69 -38.68 -5.03
C GLU A 500 7.16 -39.50 -3.83
N THR A 501 8.37 -39.24 -3.32
CA THR A 501 8.97 -39.92 -2.17
C THR A 501 8.15 -39.70 -0.92
N GLU A 502 7.81 -38.45 -0.58
CA GLU A 502 7.05 -38.14 0.63
C GLU A 502 5.62 -38.71 0.58
N VAL A 503 4.97 -38.67 -0.58
CA VAL A 503 3.65 -39.31 -0.77
C VAL A 503 3.74 -40.83 -0.61
N GLN A 504 4.79 -41.50 -1.08
CA GLN A 504 4.98 -42.93 -0.82
C GLN A 504 5.21 -43.24 0.67
N THR A 505 5.93 -42.38 1.41
CA THR A 505 6.04 -42.51 2.87
C THR A 505 4.68 -42.39 3.56
N ILE A 506 3.84 -41.42 3.16
CA ILE A 506 2.46 -41.30 3.69
C ILE A 506 1.64 -42.56 3.38
N ILE A 507 1.70 -43.08 2.15
CA ILE A 507 0.96 -44.29 1.74
C ILE A 507 1.42 -45.52 2.56
N SER A 508 2.73 -45.64 2.80
CA SER A 508 3.34 -46.68 3.64
C SER A 508 2.86 -46.61 5.09
N ASP A 509 3.01 -45.45 5.74
CA ASP A 509 2.77 -45.27 7.17
C ASP A 509 1.29 -45.24 7.55
N VAL A 510 0.42 -44.78 6.65
CA VAL A 510 -1.04 -44.92 6.79
C VAL A 510 -1.48 -46.38 6.60
N ASN A 511 -0.70 -47.18 5.85
CA ASN A 511 -0.91 -48.63 5.65
C ASN A 511 -2.35 -48.99 5.23
N GLY A 512 -2.95 -48.17 4.38
CA GLY A 512 -4.32 -48.31 3.89
C GLY A 512 -5.44 -47.84 4.84
N ASP A 513 -5.14 -47.49 6.10
CA ASP A 513 -6.13 -46.93 7.04
C ASP A 513 -6.30 -45.42 6.84
N TRP A 514 -6.77 -45.04 5.65
CA TRP A 514 -7.12 -43.66 5.31
C TRP A 514 -8.20 -43.04 6.22
N SER A 515 -8.89 -43.84 7.05
CA SER A 515 -10.00 -43.37 7.87
C SER A 515 -9.61 -42.31 8.91
N ILE A 516 -8.34 -42.24 9.28
CA ILE A 516 -7.81 -41.24 10.23
C ILE A 516 -7.44 -39.91 9.56
N VAL A 517 -7.17 -39.91 8.25
CA VAL A 517 -6.67 -38.75 7.50
C VAL A 517 -7.85 -37.94 6.95
N ASP A 518 -7.90 -36.66 7.30
CA ASP A 518 -8.90 -35.72 6.78
C ASP A 518 -8.41 -35.03 5.49
N THR A 519 -7.21 -34.47 5.57
CA THR A 519 -6.61 -33.63 4.52
C THR A 519 -5.12 -33.96 4.35
N ILE A 520 -4.60 -33.82 3.13
CA ILE A 520 -3.15 -33.84 2.85
C ILE A 520 -2.76 -32.53 2.16
N SER A 521 -1.87 -31.76 2.77
CA SER A 521 -1.31 -30.52 2.21
C SER A 521 0.02 -30.75 1.50
N ILE A 522 0.15 -30.20 0.29
CA ILE A 522 1.34 -30.29 -0.55
C ILE A 522 2.05 -28.93 -0.55
N GLY A 523 3.19 -28.84 0.14
CA GLY A 523 3.92 -27.59 0.39
C GLY A 523 3.33 -26.73 1.52
N ASN A 524 4.15 -25.82 2.06
CA ASN A 524 3.73 -24.83 3.05
C ASN A 524 4.38 -23.45 2.77
N GLU A 525 3.57 -22.47 2.35
CA GLU A 525 3.97 -21.09 2.04
C GLU A 525 5.04 -20.94 0.95
N LEU A 526 5.00 -21.79 -0.07
CA LEU A 526 6.03 -21.81 -1.11
C LEU A 526 5.96 -20.58 -2.01
N VAL A 527 4.76 -20.11 -2.37
CA VAL A 527 4.57 -18.92 -3.21
C VAL A 527 4.90 -17.64 -2.43
N ASN A 528 4.51 -17.54 -1.16
CA ASN A 528 4.99 -16.50 -0.24
C ASN A 528 6.52 -16.43 -0.15
N LYS A 529 7.21 -17.58 -0.20
CA LYS A 529 8.69 -17.67 -0.18
C LYS A 529 9.35 -17.38 -1.54
N GLY A 530 8.58 -17.36 -2.63
CA GLY A 530 9.02 -16.99 -3.98
C GLY A 530 9.07 -18.15 -5.00
N THR A 531 8.50 -19.31 -4.69
CA THR A 531 8.35 -20.44 -5.62
C THR A 531 7.29 -20.12 -6.68
N ALA A 532 7.57 -20.45 -7.94
CA ALA A 532 6.61 -20.31 -9.03
C ALA A 532 5.35 -21.18 -8.80
N VAL A 533 4.17 -20.61 -9.03
CA VAL A 533 2.88 -21.25 -8.73
C VAL A 533 2.71 -22.55 -9.52
N GLU A 534 3.18 -22.56 -10.77
CA GLU A 534 3.14 -23.71 -11.68
C GLU A 534 3.87 -24.94 -11.10
N ALA A 535 4.95 -24.73 -10.34
CA ALA A 535 5.67 -25.82 -9.68
C ALA A 535 4.87 -26.41 -8.51
N VAL A 536 4.16 -25.56 -7.75
CA VAL A 536 3.27 -25.98 -6.66
C VAL A 536 2.06 -26.74 -7.21
N LEU A 537 1.44 -26.23 -8.29
CA LEU A 537 0.32 -26.90 -8.97
C LEU A 537 0.72 -28.23 -9.60
N ALA A 538 1.93 -28.33 -10.17
CA ALA A 538 2.45 -29.59 -10.70
C ALA A 538 2.65 -30.64 -9.60
N ALA A 539 3.27 -30.27 -8.46
CA ALA A 539 3.43 -31.16 -7.32
C ALA A 539 2.07 -31.59 -6.73
N LEU A 540 1.13 -30.66 -6.60
CA LEU A 540 -0.25 -30.94 -6.15
C LEU A 540 -0.95 -31.95 -7.07
N ALA A 541 -0.77 -31.84 -8.39
CA ALA A 541 -1.33 -32.79 -9.36
C ALA A 541 -0.68 -34.19 -9.27
N THR A 542 0.65 -34.26 -9.13
CA THR A 542 1.38 -35.52 -8.93
C THR A 542 0.94 -36.22 -7.64
N ALA A 543 0.88 -35.50 -6.52
CA ALA A 543 0.41 -36.02 -5.25
C ALA A 543 -1.04 -36.50 -5.32
N ARG A 544 -1.95 -35.70 -5.93
CA ARG A 544 -3.35 -36.08 -6.15
C ARG A 544 -3.48 -37.40 -6.92
N SER A 545 -2.70 -37.58 -7.98
CA SER A 545 -2.67 -38.82 -8.77
C SER A 545 -2.26 -40.04 -7.92
N LEU A 546 -1.14 -39.93 -7.20
CA LEU A 546 -0.60 -41.01 -6.36
C LEU A 546 -1.53 -41.38 -5.18
N LEU A 547 -2.05 -40.37 -4.48
CA LEU A 547 -2.93 -40.57 -3.31
C LEU A 547 -4.28 -41.18 -3.70
N THR A 548 -4.90 -40.70 -4.80
CA THR A 548 -6.13 -41.33 -5.32
C THR A 548 -5.88 -42.76 -5.80
N ALA A 549 -4.73 -43.05 -6.43
CA ALA A 549 -4.36 -44.42 -6.82
C ALA A 549 -4.15 -45.35 -5.61
N ALA A 550 -3.70 -44.81 -4.47
CA ALA A 550 -3.59 -45.53 -3.20
C ALA A 550 -4.91 -45.63 -2.41
N GLY A 551 -6.01 -45.08 -2.94
CA GLY A 551 -7.34 -45.15 -2.34
C GLY A 551 -7.69 -44.06 -1.33
N PHE A 552 -6.88 -42.99 -1.22
CA PHE A 552 -7.24 -41.83 -0.40
C PHE A 552 -8.39 -41.03 -1.06
N THR A 553 -9.37 -40.64 -0.25
CA THR A 553 -10.60 -39.94 -0.67
C THR A 553 -10.91 -38.68 0.15
N GLY A 554 -10.02 -38.27 1.07
CA GLY A 554 -10.09 -36.99 1.76
C GLY A 554 -9.60 -35.83 0.89
N ALA A 555 -9.47 -34.64 1.48
CA ALA A 555 -9.09 -33.45 0.73
C ALA A 555 -7.59 -33.40 0.43
N ILE A 556 -7.22 -32.89 -0.75
CA ILE A 556 -5.84 -32.64 -1.15
C ILE A 556 -5.72 -31.17 -1.53
N VAL A 557 -4.79 -30.47 -0.89
CA VAL A 557 -4.67 -29.00 -0.96
C VAL A 557 -3.21 -28.57 -1.05
N THR A 558 -2.95 -27.32 -1.44
CA THR A 558 -1.70 -26.63 -1.14
C THR A 558 -1.95 -25.53 -0.12
N VAL A 559 -0.99 -25.28 0.77
CA VAL A 559 -1.10 -24.26 1.83
C VAL A 559 -0.16 -23.10 1.55
N ASP A 560 -0.69 -21.88 1.60
CA ASP A 560 0.10 -20.66 1.51
C ASP A 560 -0.46 -19.54 2.42
N THR A 561 0.15 -18.36 2.46
CA THR A 561 -0.42 -17.25 3.25
C THR A 561 -1.71 -16.75 2.61
N PHE A 562 -2.62 -16.19 3.41
CA PHE A 562 -3.87 -15.59 2.89
C PHE A 562 -3.61 -14.57 1.77
N ASN A 563 -2.55 -13.76 1.88
CA ASN A 563 -2.13 -12.83 0.83
C ASN A 563 -1.66 -13.54 -0.45
N ALA A 564 -0.88 -14.61 -0.34
CA ALA A 564 -0.40 -15.38 -1.49
C ALA A 564 -1.54 -16.10 -2.21
N VAL A 565 -2.54 -16.61 -1.48
CA VAL A 565 -3.74 -17.25 -2.06
C VAL A 565 -4.67 -16.22 -2.72
N ILE A 566 -4.90 -15.05 -2.11
CA ILE A 566 -5.67 -13.95 -2.75
C ILE A 566 -5.00 -13.50 -4.05
N ALA A 567 -3.67 -13.37 -4.06
CA ALA A 567 -2.91 -12.97 -5.25
C ALA A 567 -2.80 -14.09 -6.31
N ASN A 568 -3.10 -15.35 -5.97
CA ASN A 568 -2.98 -16.50 -6.86
C ASN A 568 -4.15 -17.50 -6.68
N PRO A 569 -5.40 -17.15 -7.02
CA PRO A 569 -6.58 -18.00 -6.78
C PRO A 569 -6.48 -19.42 -7.35
N GLN A 570 -5.73 -19.61 -8.44
CA GLN A 570 -5.36 -20.91 -8.99
C GLN A 570 -4.84 -21.95 -7.95
N LEU A 571 -4.20 -21.50 -6.85
CA LEU A 571 -3.82 -22.34 -5.71
C LEU A 571 -5.03 -22.97 -5.01
N CYS A 572 -6.05 -22.17 -4.72
CA CYS A 572 -7.28 -22.66 -4.11
C CYS A 572 -8.24 -23.28 -5.12
N GLU A 573 -8.18 -22.94 -6.42
CA GLU A 573 -8.94 -23.61 -7.48
C GLU A 573 -8.57 -25.10 -7.60
N ALA A 574 -7.27 -25.42 -7.65
CA ALA A 574 -6.74 -26.78 -7.77
C ALA A 574 -6.79 -27.60 -6.45
N SER A 575 -7.01 -26.93 -5.32
CA SER A 575 -7.19 -27.53 -4.00
C SER A 575 -8.67 -27.86 -3.73
N ASP A 576 -8.97 -28.92 -2.97
CA ASP A 576 -10.38 -29.29 -2.68
C ASP A 576 -11.09 -28.25 -1.78
N HIS A 577 -10.33 -27.58 -0.90
CA HIS A 577 -10.73 -26.36 -0.21
C HIS A 577 -9.56 -25.34 -0.26
N ALA A 578 -9.83 -24.05 -0.04
CA ALA A 578 -8.77 -23.05 0.12
C ALA A 578 -8.13 -23.23 1.50
N ALA A 579 -6.80 -23.35 1.56
CA ALA A 579 -6.07 -23.64 2.79
C ALA A 579 -5.03 -22.54 3.06
N ILE A 580 -5.16 -21.83 4.18
CA ILE A 580 -4.42 -20.58 4.43
C ILE A 580 -3.74 -20.51 5.80
N ASN A 581 -2.52 -19.99 5.80
CA ASN A 581 -1.86 -19.51 7.01
C ASN A 581 -2.20 -18.03 7.23
N CYS A 582 -2.60 -17.67 8.45
CA CYS A 582 -3.14 -16.35 8.78
C CYS A 582 -2.90 -15.97 10.24
N HIS A 583 -1.75 -15.36 10.53
CA HIS A 583 -1.39 -14.90 11.88
C HIS A 583 -1.57 -13.38 11.98
N SER A 584 -2.50 -12.93 12.83
CA SER A 584 -2.71 -11.51 13.13
C SER A 584 -1.51 -10.84 13.81
N TYR A 585 -0.58 -11.61 14.37
CA TYR A 585 0.67 -11.09 14.93
C TYR A 585 1.56 -10.37 13.92
N PHE A 586 1.52 -10.77 12.63
CA PHE A 586 2.31 -10.15 11.58
C PHE A 586 1.64 -8.91 10.95
N ASP A 587 0.44 -8.55 11.40
CA ASP A 587 -0.17 -7.23 11.17
C ASP A 587 0.23 -6.28 12.31
N ALA A 588 0.87 -5.16 11.96
CA ALA A 588 1.41 -4.21 12.92
C ALA A 588 0.31 -3.38 13.64
N THR A 589 -0.89 -3.28 13.06
CA THR A 589 -2.06 -2.68 13.72
C THR A 589 -2.74 -3.63 14.70
N GLY A 590 -2.56 -4.94 14.49
CA GLY A 590 -3.24 -6.01 15.18
C GLY A 590 -3.04 -5.97 16.70
N THR A 591 -4.14 -6.09 17.43
CA THR A 591 -4.11 -6.34 18.88
C THR A 591 -4.53 -7.78 19.16
N ALA A 592 -4.07 -8.35 20.27
CA ALA A 592 -4.50 -9.67 20.70
C ALA A 592 -6.03 -9.77 20.79
N GLY A 593 -6.71 -8.74 21.29
CA GLY A 593 -8.18 -8.69 21.35
C GLY A 593 -8.85 -8.79 19.99
N GLY A 594 -8.26 -8.18 18.94
CA GLY A 594 -8.76 -8.21 17.57
C GLY A 594 -8.35 -9.45 16.75
N ALA A 595 -7.55 -10.36 17.30
CA ALA A 595 -6.96 -11.46 16.53
C ALA A 595 -7.99 -12.35 15.79
N GLY A 596 -9.11 -12.68 16.43
CA GLY A 596 -10.18 -13.46 15.80
C GLY A 596 -10.90 -12.70 14.69
N ASP A 597 -11.18 -11.40 14.88
CA ASP A 597 -11.82 -10.56 13.86
C ASP A 597 -10.93 -10.38 12.62
N PHE A 598 -9.62 -10.19 12.81
CA PHE A 598 -8.65 -10.19 11.71
C PHE A 598 -8.71 -11.49 10.91
N VAL A 599 -8.61 -12.64 11.58
CA VAL A 599 -8.59 -13.95 10.90
C VAL A 599 -9.91 -14.23 10.18
N ALA A 600 -11.05 -13.89 10.78
CA ALA A 600 -12.37 -13.99 10.14
C ALA A 600 -12.49 -13.09 8.89
N MET A 601 -11.93 -11.87 8.94
CA MET A 601 -11.88 -10.96 7.80
C MET A 601 -11.00 -11.52 6.67
N GLN A 602 -9.81 -12.04 6.96
CA GLN A 602 -8.95 -12.64 5.92
C GLN A 602 -9.58 -13.90 5.31
N VAL A 603 -10.26 -14.72 6.12
CA VAL A 603 -11.06 -15.87 5.64
C VAL A 603 -12.11 -15.43 4.61
N GLN A 604 -12.82 -14.33 4.86
CA GLN A 604 -13.81 -13.82 3.90
C GLN A 604 -13.17 -13.28 2.61
N ARG A 605 -12.06 -12.53 2.71
CA ARG A 605 -11.32 -12.03 1.53
C ARG A 605 -10.75 -13.17 0.66
N VAL A 606 -10.24 -14.24 1.29
CA VAL A 606 -9.82 -15.45 0.60
C VAL A 606 -11.01 -16.17 -0.03
N LYS A 607 -12.15 -16.25 0.66
CA LYS A 607 -13.37 -16.86 0.14
C LYS A 607 -13.90 -16.13 -1.10
N GLU A 608 -13.82 -14.80 -1.12
CA GLU A 608 -14.17 -13.97 -2.29
C GLU A 608 -13.22 -14.25 -3.47
N ALA A 609 -11.90 -14.19 -3.25
CA ALA A 609 -10.91 -14.50 -4.28
C ALA A 609 -11.03 -15.94 -4.81
N CYS A 610 -11.37 -16.91 -3.95
CA CYS A 610 -11.53 -18.33 -4.27
C CYS A 610 -12.96 -18.70 -4.74
N GLY A 611 -13.74 -17.76 -5.26
CA GLY A 611 -15.04 -18.04 -5.89
C GLY A 611 -16.09 -18.64 -4.95
N GLY A 612 -16.02 -18.34 -3.65
CA GLY A 612 -16.91 -18.84 -2.61
C GLY A 612 -16.53 -20.20 -2.00
N LYS A 613 -15.41 -20.81 -2.42
CA LYS A 613 -14.93 -22.11 -1.91
C LYS A 613 -14.72 -22.07 -0.38
N ARG A 614 -14.91 -23.22 0.30
CA ARG A 614 -14.60 -23.40 1.74
C ARG A 614 -13.15 -22.96 2.01
N VAL A 615 -12.93 -22.24 3.09
CA VAL A 615 -11.61 -21.76 3.51
C VAL A 615 -11.30 -22.37 4.88
N VAL A 616 -10.16 -23.04 5.00
CA VAL A 616 -9.64 -23.57 6.26
C VAL A 616 -8.39 -22.79 6.64
N VAL A 617 -8.36 -22.25 7.86
CA VAL A 617 -7.17 -21.61 8.43
C VAL A 617 -6.28 -22.70 8.99
N THR A 618 -5.18 -22.99 8.30
CA THR A 618 -4.29 -24.13 8.57
C THR A 618 -3.17 -23.85 9.55
N GLU A 619 -2.85 -22.57 9.77
CA GLU A 619 -2.06 -22.04 10.89
C GLU A 619 -2.61 -20.66 11.29
N THR A 620 -2.91 -20.48 12.58
CA THR A 620 -3.12 -19.15 13.20
C THR A 620 -2.80 -19.19 14.70
N GLY A 621 -2.33 -18.09 15.26
CA GLY A 621 -1.96 -18.02 16.68
C GLY A 621 -1.31 -16.68 17.05
N TRP A 622 -0.61 -16.67 18.18
CA TRP A 622 0.11 -15.51 18.69
C TRP A 622 1.29 -15.99 19.55
N PRO A 623 2.50 -15.42 19.44
CA PRO A 623 3.66 -15.83 20.22
C PRO A 623 3.62 -15.25 21.64
N TYR A 624 4.09 -16.01 22.63
CA TYR A 624 4.15 -15.55 24.02
C TYR A 624 5.43 -14.75 24.34
N GLN A 625 6.41 -14.73 23.44
CA GLN A 625 7.66 -13.98 23.57
C GLN A 625 8.19 -13.59 22.17
N GLY A 626 8.87 -12.44 22.07
CA GLY A 626 9.39 -11.87 20.84
C GLY A 626 9.56 -10.34 20.97
N ASP A 627 10.07 -9.70 19.92
CA ASP A 627 10.01 -8.25 19.75
C ASP A 627 8.58 -7.86 19.31
N ALA A 628 8.06 -6.71 19.73
CA ALA A 628 6.72 -6.28 19.34
C ALA A 628 6.66 -5.83 17.87
N ASN A 629 5.63 -6.29 17.14
CA ASN A 629 5.30 -5.79 15.81
C ASN A 629 4.22 -4.70 15.93
N GLY A 630 4.62 -3.45 16.18
CA GLY A 630 3.68 -2.35 16.41
C GLY A 630 2.79 -2.60 17.64
N ASN A 631 1.48 -2.71 17.43
CA ASN A 631 0.49 -3.09 18.46
C ASN A 631 0.53 -4.58 18.82
N ALA A 632 1.07 -5.43 17.95
CA ALA A 632 1.16 -6.86 18.16
C ALA A 632 2.35 -7.19 19.09
N VAL A 633 2.10 -7.05 20.39
CA VAL A 633 3.07 -7.34 21.46
C VAL A 633 3.00 -8.83 21.85
N ALA A 634 4.13 -9.54 21.76
CA ALA A 634 4.25 -10.89 22.27
C ALA A 634 4.26 -10.91 23.81
N SER A 635 3.32 -11.64 24.42
CA SER A 635 3.31 -11.94 25.85
C SER A 635 2.41 -13.14 26.13
N ILE A 636 2.59 -13.82 27.26
CA ILE A 636 1.69 -14.90 27.71
C ILE A 636 0.23 -14.42 27.79
N GLU A 637 0.02 -13.22 28.35
CA GLU A 637 -1.31 -12.60 28.47
C GLU A 637 -1.93 -12.32 27.08
N ASN A 638 -1.14 -11.77 26.16
CA ASN A 638 -1.61 -11.50 24.80
C ASN A 638 -1.83 -12.78 23.98
N GLN A 639 -1.04 -13.84 24.19
CA GLN A 639 -1.33 -15.14 23.59
C GLN A 639 -2.68 -15.66 24.08
N ALA A 640 -2.94 -15.65 25.39
CA ALA A 640 -4.22 -16.10 25.96
C ALA A 640 -5.41 -15.27 25.41
N ILE A 641 -5.28 -13.95 25.33
CA ILE A 641 -6.29 -13.05 24.75
C ILE A 641 -6.52 -13.34 23.25
N ALA A 642 -5.45 -13.52 22.47
CA ALA A 642 -5.54 -13.79 21.04
C ALA A 642 -6.19 -15.15 20.75
N LEU A 643 -5.80 -16.19 21.49
CA LEU A 643 -6.42 -17.52 21.39
C LEU A 643 -7.90 -17.48 21.79
N ALA A 644 -8.27 -16.72 22.83
CA ALA A 644 -9.67 -16.52 23.21
C ALA A 644 -10.46 -15.77 22.12
N SER A 645 -9.86 -14.74 21.51
CA SER A 645 -10.46 -13.99 20.40
C SER A 645 -10.70 -14.89 19.19
N ILE A 646 -9.70 -15.67 18.75
CA ILE A 646 -9.83 -16.65 17.65
C ILE A 646 -10.89 -17.71 17.97
N LYS A 647 -10.84 -18.32 19.17
CA LYS A 647 -11.82 -19.32 19.65
C LYS A 647 -13.24 -18.75 19.80
N SER A 648 -13.43 -17.42 19.80
CA SER A 648 -14.76 -16.79 19.80
C SER A 648 -15.40 -16.69 18.41
N LYS A 649 -14.62 -16.82 17.33
CA LYS A 649 -15.08 -16.73 15.93
C LYS A 649 -15.16 -18.10 15.24
N PHE A 650 -14.33 -19.05 15.66
CA PHE A 650 -14.20 -20.35 15.02
C PHE A 650 -14.55 -21.50 15.97
N THR A 651 -15.50 -22.34 15.54
CA THR A 651 -15.80 -23.66 16.12
C THR A 651 -15.28 -24.81 15.25
N GLU A 652 -14.94 -24.52 13.99
CA GLU A 652 -14.37 -25.42 12.99
C GLU A 652 -13.52 -24.61 12.00
N ASP A 653 -12.95 -25.26 10.98
CA ASP A 653 -12.17 -24.64 9.89
C ASP A 653 -10.98 -23.75 10.33
N CYS A 654 -10.45 -23.98 11.53
CA CYS A 654 -9.32 -23.23 12.09
C CYS A 654 -8.40 -24.14 12.93
N ILE A 655 -7.11 -24.11 12.62
CA ILE A 655 -6.05 -24.90 13.26
C ILE A 655 -5.08 -23.96 13.99
N LEU A 656 -4.95 -24.15 15.31
CA LEU A 656 -4.16 -23.28 16.17
C LEU A 656 -2.67 -23.64 16.13
N PHE A 657 -1.82 -22.61 16.10
CA PHE A 657 -0.36 -22.71 16.01
C PHE A 657 0.31 -22.09 17.25
N SER A 658 1.13 -22.82 18.02
CA SER A 658 1.48 -24.25 17.93
C SER A 658 1.19 -24.98 19.25
N SER A 659 1.18 -26.32 19.26
CA SER A 659 0.99 -27.08 20.51
C SER A 659 2.06 -26.77 21.56
N LEU A 660 3.33 -26.72 21.13
CA LEU A 660 4.53 -26.56 21.94
C LEU A 660 5.55 -25.71 21.16
N SER A 661 6.52 -25.13 21.87
CA SER A 661 7.50 -24.25 21.24
C SER A 661 8.59 -24.98 20.45
N ASP A 662 8.74 -24.58 19.19
CA ASP A 662 9.79 -25.02 18.28
C ASP A 662 11.12 -24.31 18.57
N HIS A 663 11.72 -24.54 19.74
CA HIS A 663 13.01 -23.94 20.13
C HIS A 663 14.19 -24.30 19.18
N TRP A 664 14.00 -25.27 18.28
CA TRP A 664 14.95 -25.62 17.22
C TRP A 664 14.92 -24.65 16.03
N LYS A 665 13.86 -23.85 15.86
CA LYS A 665 13.78 -22.79 14.84
C LYS A 665 14.74 -21.65 15.15
N VAL A 666 15.10 -20.88 14.12
CA VAL A 666 15.97 -19.71 14.25
C VAL A 666 15.12 -18.45 14.35
N ASN A 667 15.18 -17.77 15.50
CA ASN A 667 14.61 -16.44 15.66
C ASN A 667 15.32 -15.43 14.75
N THR A 668 14.56 -14.59 14.03
CA THR A 668 15.13 -13.55 13.14
C THR A 668 14.44 -12.20 13.34
N PRO A 669 15.10 -11.07 13.01
CA PRO A 669 14.45 -9.75 13.02
C PRO A 669 13.25 -9.67 12.08
N ALA A 670 13.30 -10.39 10.94
CA ALA A 670 12.20 -10.41 9.96
C ALA A 670 10.95 -11.17 10.45
N THR A 671 11.10 -11.95 11.52
CA THR A 671 10.02 -12.65 12.22
C THR A 671 9.93 -12.21 13.69
N PHE A 672 10.35 -10.96 13.98
CA PHE A 672 10.24 -10.31 15.29
C PHE A 672 10.76 -11.18 16.46
N MET A 673 11.81 -11.97 16.21
CA MET A 673 12.42 -12.91 17.16
C MET A 673 11.44 -13.90 17.83
N CYS A 674 10.30 -14.21 17.20
CA CYS A 674 9.21 -14.95 17.85
C CYS A 674 9.07 -16.44 17.47
N GLU A 675 9.76 -16.91 16.42
CA GLU A 675 9.68 -18.28 15.87
C GLU A 675 9.75 -19.40 16.93
N GLN A 676 10.56 -19.22 17.96
CA GLN A 676 10.76 -20.19 19.03
C GLN A 676 9.66 -20.20 20.11
N TYR A 677 8.62 -19.36 20.04
CA TYR A 677 7.77 -19.02 21.21
C TYR A 677 6.26 -19.02 20.92
N TRP A 678 5.77 -19.92 20.05
CA TRP A 678 4.36 -20.04 19.69
C TRP A 678 3.59 -21.12 20.47
N GLY A 679 4.25 -21.90 21.33
CA GLY A 679 3.63 -23.03 22.00
C GLY A 679 2.58 -22.64 23.05
N ILE A 680 1.37 -23.13 22.84
CA ILE A 680 0.18 -22.85 23.66
C ILE A 680 0.26 -23.55 25.03
N TYR A 681 0.92 -24.71 25.11
CA TYR A 681 0.95 -25.56 26.31
C TYR A 681 2.27 -25.49 27.11
N ASP A 682 3.19 -24.57 26.78
CA ASP A 682 4.50 -24.50 27.45
C ASP A 682 4.44 -23.82 28.83
N HIS A 683 3.44 -22.97 29.08
CA HIS A 683 3.39 -22.06 30.23
C HIS A 683 2.07 -22.09 31.03
N GLY A 684 1.27 -23.15 30.87
CA GLY A 684 0.13 -23.46 31.75
C GLY A 684 -1.16 -22.69 31.47
N ASN A 685 -1.67 -22.80 30.23
CA ASN A 685 -3.01 -22.34 29.81
C ASN A 685 -4.06 -23.46 29.93
#